data_AF-A0A5M6CKU7-F1
#
_entry.id   AF-A0A5M6CKU7-F1
#
_cell.length_a   1.000
_cell.length_b   1.000
_cell.length_c   1.000
_cell.angle_alpha   90.00
_cell.angle_beta   90.00
_cell.angle_gamma   90.00
#
_symmetry.space_group_name_H-M   'P 1'
#
loop_
_entity.id
_entity.type
_entity.pdbx_description
1 polymer ?
#
loop_
_entity_poly.entity_id
_entity_poly.type
_entity_poly.pdbx_seq_one_letter_code
_entity_poly.pdbx_strand_id
1 'polypeptide(L)'
;MNTVGSTWNKWDLHVHTPASFHWEGDRFEGKTPEQKDAICNKVIDAMNATDVIAFCIMDYWTFEGYKILNDYISRHPDATTKRIFPGIEFRLDAPTNYRLNAHVLFSDELPLDTLDAFLTTLRFSGPVERPVTRANFIALAQNYAGDKLRLHGFKIEDRGNDAKMLECGMKTAEVSRESLKHAIETVGKEHCLFILPYDTSDGVSDLDWQCHPYSDATLMKWADCFESRKKVHVDLFLGNGHPTKPQIGLDFIENLGGFPKPVFSGSDAHKTSMYGVYPSERATWLKAQPTFKGLRQVCNEPSLRCHIGDRPEKVVHCDQNPTKYIKTLRLTKVVGSLLDEHWFHGCEIELNPGLVAIVGNKGSGKSALADILALGANSHCSSMEFLNGERFRRSTDNKAQHFEATLLWADGAPVQIGLANDADLHQPERVRYLPQHFIEDLCNEIATGNDTRFESELRKVIFEHVPAEKQLGTGSLNDLLEYLEKAKRQAIAQLQQSIQSLNANIIRNEQEMSHDTVESYKKALALKQAELEAIDKVPLAVVEQPPEDPDDETTKQAVEQIETKKEELAKINEQISTLQTERQELSAESASLNRLLGHVENFESQRIQFIEENQQEFEDAGFDINTIVNVTINREPLTERFTAVKAKLAEIAVLLDGKPATEEEEAVPGLTAAATVCDKAITAMQDGLAAPQKAYQAYLKEQEARNKRKAAVIGNAETADTIVYYEERIKRATKVIPDQLSELREERRQLVRELHEELVSIQVIYEDLYAPVQKIASEAAESPHAVQLEFDASVVNTGFETNFLDFIHKGKKGNFYGEEESRTLMRDLLRSYDFNSSDEVVNFTDEIIDKLTNFEKDGEKVPISIRSQLRDKKILSDLYDYIFCMKYLDIRYNLRLGGKDISQLSPGEKGALLLVFYLLLDTEEIPIIIDQPEHNLDNESVVRLLVDCIRKARARRQVFIVTHNPNLAVYCDADQLICCSIDKADGHKIKYSTGAIEDYKINNFAVNVLEGTYPAFDNRRKKWHKPLLAYEATIEEVGD
;
A
#
# COMPACT_ATOMS: atom_id res chain seq x y z
N MET A 1 21.99 -7.44 -39.76
CA MET A 1 21.56 -7.85 -38.40
C MET A 1 21.05 -6.61 -37.71
N ASN A 2 19.87 -6.68 -37.11
CA ASN A 2 19.24 -5.51 -36.48
C ASN A 2 19.86 -5.27 -35.10
N THR A 3 20.38 -4.06 -34.88
CA THR A 3 21.06 -3.60 -33.67
C THR A 3 20.12 -3.33 -32.50
N VAL A 4 18.82 -3.21 -32.73
CA VAL A 4 17.76 -2.94 -31.74
C VAL A 4 17.37 -4.18 -30.91
N GLY A 5 17.88 -5.36 -31.26
CA GLY A 5 17.45 -6.61 -30.62
C GLY A 5 16.14 -7.16 -31.18
N SER A 6 15.44 -8.01 -30.44
CA SER A 6 14.19 -8.65 -30.89
C SER A 6 13.04 -7.64 -30.92
N THR A 7 12.37 -7.53 -32.06
CA THR A 7 11.21 -6.65 -32.24
C THR A 7 10.03 -7.44 -32.81
N TRP A 8 8.81 -6.97 -32.52
CA TRP A 8 7.60 -7.54 -33.09
C TRP A 8 7.49 -7.25 -34.59
N ASN A 9 7.37 -8.29 -35.39
CA ASN A 9 7.18 -8.19 -36.84
C ASN A 9 6.19 -9.25 -37.32
N LYS A 10 5.61 -9.07 -38.51
CA LYS A 10 4.74 -10.06 -39.16
C LYS A 10 5.53 -11.13 -39.90
N TRP A 11 5.11 -12.38 -39.76
CA TRP A 11 5.71 -13.57 -40.37
C TRP A 11 4.63 -14.39 -41.07
N ASP A 12 4.92 -14.92 -42.26
CA ASP A 12 4.00 -15.81 -42.97
C ASP A 12 4.69 -17.16 -43.22
N LEU A 13 4.49 -18.07 -42.28
CA LEU A 13 5.21 -19.35 -42.23
C LEU A 13 4.52 -20.47 -43.02
N HIS A 14 3.50 -20.15 -43.82
CA HIS A 14 2.80 -21.12 -44.66
C HIS A 14 2.39 -20.47 -45.98
N VAL A 15 3.33 -20.46 -46.93
CA VAL A 15 3.05 -20.04 -48.31
C VAL A 15 3.52 -21.10 -49.30
N HIS A 16 2.80 -21.22 -50.41
CA HIS A 16 3.19 -22.10 -51.51
C HIS A 16 3.77 -21.29 -52.66
N THR A 17 4.48 -21.97 -53.55
CA THR A 17 5.08 -21.41 -54.75
C THR A 17 4.53 -22.09 -56.00
N PRO A 18 4.88 -21.60 -57.20
CA PRO A 18 4.61 -22.27 -58.47
C PRO A 18 5.10 -23.72 -58.63
N ALA A 19 5.89 -24.25 -57.69
CA ALA A 19 6.26 -25.67 -57.64
C ALA A 19 5.20 -26.55 -56.96
N SER A 20 4.39 -25.98 -56.07
CA SER A 20 3.37 -26.72 -55.31
C SER A 20 2.25 -27.24 -56.22
N PHE A 21 1.79 -28.47 -55.97
CA PHE A 21 0.81 -29.11 -56.86
C PHE A 21 -0.61 -28.50 -56.77
N HIS A 22 -0.89 -27.71 -55.74
CA HIS A 22 -2.14 -26.93 -55.59
C HIS A 22 -2.06 -25.48 -56.11
N TRP A 23 -0.91 -25.06 -56.66
CA TRP A 23 -0.70 -23.70 -57.16
C TRP A 23 -1.72 -23.26 -58.23
N GLU A 24 -2.29 -22.07 -58.05
CA GLU A 24 -3.18 -21.39 -58.98
C GLU A 24 -2.40 -20.38 -59.82
N GLY A 25 -1.99 -20.75 -61.04
CA GLY A 25 -1.36 -19.83 -61.99
C GLY A 25 -0.23 -20.47 -62.81
N ASP A 26 0.66 -19.63 -63.34
CA ASP A 26 1.86 -20.08 -64.04
C ASP A 26 2.76 -20.91 -63.11
N ARG A 27 3.12 -22.13 -63.53
CA ARG A 27 4.00 -23.06 -62.79
C ARG A 27 5.43 -23.05 -63.31
N PHE A 28 6.37 -23.54 -62.51
CA PHE A 28 7.77 -23.73 -62.96
C PHE A 28 7.95 -24.92 -63.91
N GLU A 29 7.05 -25.90 -63.87
CA GLU A 29 7.13 -27.10 -64.70
C GLU A 29 7.07 -26.75 -66.20
N GLY A 30 8.00 -27.32 -66.99
CA GLY A 30 8.07 -27.09 -68.45
C GLY A 30 8.59 -25.73 -68.91
N LYS A 31 9.03 -24.85 -67.99
CA LYS A 31 9.56 -23.50 -68.30
C LYS A 31 11.07 -23.49 -68.51
N THR A 32 11.56 -22.60 -69.38
CA THR A 32 13.01 -22.33 -69.55
C THR A 32 13.57 -21.57 -68.34
N PRO A 33 14.90 -21.55 -68.12
CA PRO A 33 15.50 -20.77 -67.03
C PRO A 33 15.06 -19.30 -67.00
N GLU A 34 14.99 -18.63 -68.15
CA GLU A 34 14.59 -17.22 -68.25
C GLU A 34 13.11 -17.02 -67.87
N GLN A 35 12.26 -17.99 -68.22
CA GLN A 35 10.84 -17.96 -67.83
C GLN A 35 10.66 -18.22 -66.34
N LYS A 36 11.48 -19.11 -65.74
CA LYS A 36 11.49 -19.34 -64.29
C LYS A 36 11.93 -18.08 -63.55
N ASP A 37 12.99 -17.41 -64.01
CA ASP A 37 13.45 -16.14 -63.45
C ASP A 37 12.36 -15.06 -63.49
N ALA A 38 11.63 -14.95 -64.61
CA ALA A 38 10.49 -14.02 -64.70
C ALA A 38 9.35 -14.34 -63.71
N ILE A 39 9.12 -15.63 -63.42
CA ILE A 39 8.15 -16.06 -62.39
C ILE A 39 8.69 -15.75 -61.00
N CYS A 40 9.96 -16.03 -60.71
CA CYS A 40 10.62 -15.69 -59.44
C CYS A 40 10.53 -14.20 -59.14
N ASN A 41 10.76 -13.34 -60.14
CA ASN A 41 10.63 -11.90 -59.96
C ASN A 41 9.21 -11.51 -59.53
N LYS A 42 8.17 -12.08 -60.16
CA LYS A 42 6.77 -11.82 -59.76
C LYS A 42 6.46 -12.30 -58.34
N VAL A 43 6.98 -13.47 -57.95
CA VAL A 43 6.82 -14.01 -56.59
C VAL A 43 7.49 -13.10 -55.56
N ILE A 44 8.72 -12.67 -55.84
CA ILE A 44 9.49 -11.78 -54.97
C ILE A 44 8.86 -10.38 -54.89
N ASP A 45 8.42 -9.80 -56.01
CA ASP A 45 7.72 -8.53 -56.05
C ASP A 45 6.44 -8.58 -55.19
N ALA A 46 5.69 -9.68 -55.26
CA ALA A 46 4.53 -9.89 -54.41
C ALA A 46 4.88 -10.00 -52.93
N MET A 47 5.94 -10.72 -52.56
CA MET A 47 6.43 -10.78 -51.17
C MET A 47 6.89 -9.41 -50.66
N ASN A 48 7.61 -8.65 -51.50
CA ASN A 48 8.13 -7.32 -51.17
C ASN A 48 7.02 -6.29 -50.97
N ALA A 49 5.88 -6.46 -51.65
CA ALA A 49 4.72 -5.59 -51.51
C ALA A 49 3.97 -5.74 -50.16
N THR A 50 4.29 -6.77 -49.37
CA THR A 50 3.69 -7.00 -48.04
C THR A 50 4.52 -6.37 -46.91
N ASP A 51 3.90 -6.20 -45.74
CA ASP A 51 4.57 -5.83 -44.49
C ASP A 51 5.16 -7.03 -43.71
N VAL A 52 4.99 -8.24 -44.23
CA VAL A 52 5.60 -9.47 -43.71
C VAL A 52 7.11 -9.44 -43.93
N ILE A 53 7.91 -9.75 -42.91
CA ILE A 53 9.39 -9.68 -43.01
C ILE A 53 10.04 -11.03 -43.34
N ALA A 54 9.32 -12.12 -43.12
CA ALA A 54 9.82 -13.46 -43.26
C ALA A 54 8.73 -14.42 -43.76
N PHE A 55 9.08 -15.25 -44.73
CA PHE A 55 8.23 -16.26 -45.35
C PHE A 55 8.79 -17.65 -45.15
N CYS A 56 7.93 -18.67 -45.04
CA CYS A 56 8.36 -20.06 -45.18
C CYS A 56 7.64 -20.73 -46.35
N ILE A 57 8.42 -21.29 -47.27
CA ILE A 57 7.90 -22.02 -48.42
C ILE A 57 7.49 -23.41 -47.97
N MET A 58 6.19 -23.72 -47.98
CA MET A 58 5.61 -25.00 -47.55
C MET A 58 5.07 -25.80 -48.74
N ASP A 59 5.84 -25.88 -49.82
CA ASP A 59 5.39 -26.61 -51.01
C ASP A 59 5.12 -28.08 -50.69
N TYR A 60 4.02 -28.60 -51.26
CA TYR A 60 3.63 -30.00 -51.05
C TYR A 60 4.66 -30.98 -51.64
N TRP A 61 5.20 -31.85 -50.79
CA TRP A 61 6.09 -32.95 -51.18
C TRP A 61 7.36 -32.56 -51.94
N THR A 62 7.78 -31.28 -51.93
CA THR A 62 8.93 -30.82 -52.72
C THR A 62 9.60 -29.57 -52.12
N PHE A 63 10.91 -29.43 -52.34
CA PHE A 63 11.67 -28.20 -52.04
C PHE A 63 12.02 -27.41 -53.31
N GLU A 64 11.56 -27.84 -54.49
CA GLU A 64 11.97 -27.24 -55.77
C GLU A 64 11.66 -25.74 -55.86
N GLY A 65 10.51 -25.31 -55.34
CA GLY A 65 10.15 -23.89 -55.33
C GLY A 65 11.14 -23.04 -54.52
N TYR A 66 11.49 -23.51 -53.31
CA TYR A 66 12.51 -22.87 -52.49
C TYR A 66 13.87 -22.86 -53.19
N LYS A 67 14.32 -24.00 -53.77
CA LYS A 67 15.62 -24.08 -54.46
C LYS A 67 15.72 -23.09 -55.62
N ILE A 68 14.67 -23.00 -56.44
CA ILE A 68 14.61 -22.08 -57.58
C ILE A 68 14.64 -20.62 -57.10
N LEU A 69 13.87 -20.28 -56.05
CA LEU A 69 13.88 -18.93 -55.47
C LEU A 69 15.24 -18.60 -54.84
N ASN A 70 15.85 -19.54 -54.12
CA ASN A 70 17.15 -19.37 -53.47
C ASN A 70 18.28 -19.16 -54.50
N ASP A 71 18.25 -19.91 -55.61
CA ASP A 71 19.18 -19.69 -56.73
C ASP A 71 19.00 -18.30 -57.35
N TYR A 72 17.75 -17.89 -57.61
CA TYR A 72 17.45 -16.56 -58.13
C TYR A 72 17.94 -15.45 -57.20
N ILE A 73 17.66 -15.54 -55.90
CA ILE A 73 18.09 -14.55 -54.89
C ILE A 73 19.62 -14.53 -54.75
N SER A 74 20.29 -15.69 -54.83
CA SER A 74 21.76 -15.76 -54.79
C SER A 74 22.40 -15.06 -55.99
N ARG A 75 21.76 -15.10 -57.16
CA ARG A 75 22.17 -14.35 -58.36
C ARG A 75 21.74 -12.88 -58.31
N HIS A 76 20.72 -12.54 -57.53
CA HIS A 76 20.15 -11.20 -57.38
C HIS A 76 19.96 -10.81 -55.90
N PRO A 77 21.05 -10.56 -55.15
CA PRO A 77 20.96 -10.34 -53.69
C PRO A 77 20.10 -9.15 -53.27
N ASP A 78 19.98 -8.13 -54.12
CA ASP A 78 19.18 -6.93 -53.87
C ASP A 78 17.68 -7.12 -54.22
N ALA A 79 17.28 -8.30 -54.74
CA ALA A 79 15.90 -8.56 -55.13
C ALA A 79 14.93 -8.55 -53.95
N THR A 80 15.39 -8.89 -52.75
CA THR A 80 14.56 -8.84 -51.55
C THR A 80 15.38 -8.67 -50.28
N THR A 81 14.82 -7.94 -49.31
CA THR A 81 15.33 -7.88 -47.94
C THR A 81 14.56 -8.81 -46.99
N LYS A 82 13.56 -9.53 -47.51
CA LYS A 82 12.73 -10.47 -46.74
C LYS A 82 13.51 -11.76 -46.50
N ARG A 83 13.30 -12.40 -45.36
CA ARG A 83 13.87 -13.74 -45.11
C ARG A 83 12.96 -14.82 -45.69
N ILE A 84 13.53 -15.83 -46.33
CA ILE A 84 12.77 -16.97 -46.87
C ILE A 84 13.35 -18.25 -46.29
N PHE A 85 12.49 -19.04 -45.63
CA PHE A 85 12.84 -20.32 -45.03
C PHE A 85 12.39 -21.49 -45.94
N PRO A 86 13.19 -22.57 -46.02
CA PRO A 86 12.74 -23.82 -46.59
C PRO A 86 11.73 -24.49 -45.65
N GLY A 87 10.69 -25.07 -46.23
CA GLY A 87 9.71 -25.88 -45.53
C GLY A 87 9.11 -26.92 -46.48
N ILE A 88 8.32 -27.82 -45.93
CA ILE A 88 7.61 -28.84 -46.71
C ILE A 88 6.31 -29.21 -46.01
N GLU A 89 5.25 -29.36 -46.81
CA GLU A 89 3.95 -29.85 -46.36
C GLU A 89 3.71 -31.28 -46.88
N PHE A 90 3.21 -32.15 -46.02
CA PHE A 90 2.84 -33.52 -46.36
C PHE A 90 1.76 -34.06 -45.40
N ARG A 91 1.34 -35.31 -45.59
CA ARG A 91 0.35 -36.00 -44.75
C ARG A 91 1.01 -37.08 -43.90
N LEU A 92 0.64 -37.16 -42.63
CA LEU A 92 1.16 -38.12 -41.65
C LEU A 92 0.11 -39.20 -41.39
N ASP A 93 0.56 -40.44 -41.23
CA ASP A 93 -0.31 -41.53 -40.75
C ASP A 93 -0.63 -41.35 -39.26
N ALA A 94 -1.91 -41.23 -38.97
CA ALA A 94 -2.48 -41.03 -37.65
C ALA A 94 -3.81 -41.80 -37.52
N PRO A 95 -4.24 -42.15 -36.30
CA PRO A 95 -5.50 -42.88 -36.10
C PRO A 95 -6.70 -41.92 -36.18
N THR A 96 -6.89 -41.36 -37.37
CA THR A 96 -7.93 -40.38 -37.73
C THR A 96 -8.74 -40.91 -38.91
N ASN A 97 -9.96 -40.40 -39.10
CA ASN A 97 -10.76 -40.69 -40.31
C ASN A 97 -10.40 -39.80 -41.52
N TYR A 98 -9.47 -38.86 -41.31
CA TYR A 98 -8.81 -38.04 -42.32
C TYR A 98 -7.30 -38.30 -42.27
N ARG A 99 -6.53 -37.62 -43.11
CA ARG A 99 -5.06 -37.75 -43.18
C ARG A 99 -4.45 -36.56 -42.49
N LEU A 100 -3.73 -36.77 -41.40
CA LEU A 100 -3.25 -35.68 -40.55
C LEU A 100 -2.26 -34.79 -41.31
N ASN A 101 -2.47 -33.48 -41.26
CA ASN A 101 -1.51 -32.54 -41.83
C ASN A 101 -0.24 -32.42 -40.98
N ALA A 102 0.89 -32.25 -41.66
CA ALA A 102 2.18 -32.13 -41.02
C ALA A 102 3.13 -31.28 -41.86
N HIS A 103 3.78 -30.30 -41.21
CA HIS A 103 4.79 -29.46 -41.84
C HIS A 103 6.12 -29.59 -41.13
N VAL A 104 7.21 -29.42 -41.87
CA VAL A 104 8.54 -29.23 -41.28
C VAL A 104 9.16 -27.97 -41.86
N LEU A 105 9.53 -27.04 -40.99
CA LEU A 105 10.27 -25.82 -41.30
C LEU A 105 11.75 -26.05 -41.05
N PHE A 106 12.62 -25.56 -41.94
CA PHE A 106 14.06 -25.78 -41.89
C PHE A 106 14.84 -24.47 -41.77
N SER A 107 16.05 -24.56 -41.22
CA SER A 107 17.02 -23.46 -41.27
C SER A 107 17.44 -23.18 -42.70
N ASP A 108 17.43 -21.91 -43.08
CA ASP A 108 17.90 -21.48 -44.40
C ASP A 108 19.43 -21.53 -44.54
N GLU A 109 20.15 -21.79 -43.43
CA GLU A 109 21.60 -22.04 -43.41
C GLU A 109 21.97 -23.49 -43.80
N LEU A 110 20.97 -24.39 -43.98
CA LEU A 110 21.22 -25.78 -44.36
C LEU A 110 21.67 -25.91 -45.83
N PRO A 111 22.62 -26.81 -46.13
CA PRO A 111 22.92 -27.18 -47.51
C PRO A 111 21.67 -27.76 -48.21
N LEU A 112 21.48 -27.43 -49.49
CA LEU A 112 20.33 -27.91 -50.26
C LEU A 112 20.26 -29.45 -50.34
N ASP A 113 21.41 -30.13 -50.38
CA ASP A 113 21.51 -31.59 -50.39
C ASP A 113 20.93 -32.21 -49.09
N THR A 114 20.97 -31.49 -47.97
CA THR A 114 20.37 -31.94 -46.70
C THR A 114 18.84 -31.97 -46.78
N LEU A 115 18.22 -31.05 -47.52
CA LEU A 115 16.78 -31.05 -47.76
C LEU A 115 16.36 -32.25 -48.63
N ASP A 116 17.18 -32.61 -49.62
CA ASP A 116 16.96 -33.82 -50.43
C ASP A 116 17.16 -35.10 -49.62
N ALA A 117 18.16 -35.13 -48.75
CA ALA A 117 18.37 -36.23 -47.80
C ALA A 117 17.16 -36.42 -46.86
N PHE A 118 16.55 -35.33 -46.38
CA PHE A 118 15.32 -35.38 -45.60
C PHE A 118 14.20 -36.08 -46.37
N LEU A 119 13.89 -35.60 -47.58
CA LEU A 119 12.81 -36.14 -48.40
C LEU A 119 13.03 -37.62 -48.76
N THR A 120 14.28 -38.00 -49.08
CA THR A 120 14.64 -39.38 -49.40
C THR A 120 14.68 -40.31 -48.19
N THR A 121 14.67 -39.77 -46.96
CA THR A 121 14.56 -40.54 -45.72
C THR A 121 13.10 -40.86 -45.37
N LEU A 122 12.15 -40.02 -45.78
CA LEU A 122 10.73 -40.28 -45.58
C LEU A 122 10.27 -41.57 -46.28
N ARG A 123 9.33 -42.29 -45.67
CA ARG A 123 8.74 -43.53 -46.20
C ARG A 123 7.22 -43.42 -46.22
N PHE A 124 6.60 -43.90 -47.31
CA PHE A 124 5.14 -44.01 -47.35
C PHE A 124 4.63 -45.02 -46.33
N SER A 125 3.52 -44.67 -45.69
CA SER A 125 2.78 -45.59 -44.82
C SER A 125 2.14 -46.71 -45.64
N GLY A 126 2.27 -47.94 -45.15
CA GLY A 126 1.73 -49.13 -45.78
C GLY A 126 2.58 -50.38 -45.55
N PRO A 127 2.16 -51.54 -46.09
CA PRO A 127 2.80 -52.83 -45.84
C PRO A 127 4.22 -52.96 -46.43
N VAL A 128 4.60 -52.07 -47.35
CA VAL A 128 5.96 -51.98 -47.89
C VAL A 128 6.40 -50.54 -47.82
N GLU A 129 7.34 -50.24 -46.93
CA GLU A 129 7.92 -48.92 -46.79
C GLU A 129 8.74 -48.57 -48.04
N ARG A 130 8.27 -47.58 -48.81
CA ARG A 130 8.97 -47.08 -49.99
C ARG A 130 9.37 -45.62 -49.79
N PRO A 131 10.56 -45.21 -50.26
CA PRO A 131 10.97 -43.80 -50.21
C PRO A 131 10.01 -42.89 -50.97
N VAL A 132 9.86 -41.65 -50.50
CA VAL A 132 9.04 -40.63 -51.16
C VAL A 132 9.74 -40.17 -52.45
N THR A 133 9.38 -40.80 -53.57
CA THR A 133 9.91 -40.46 -54.91
C THR A 133 8.78 -40.38 -55.93
N ARG A 134 8.99 -39.62 -57.01
CA ARG A 134 8.03 -39.51 -58.12
C ARG A 134 7.55 -40.87 -58.64
N ALA A 135 8.48 -41.81 -58.83
CA ALA A 135 8.15 -43.15 -59.30
C ALA A 135 7.28 -43.93 -58.29
N ASN A 136 7.55 -43.77 -56.99
CA ASN A 136 6.78 -44.44 -55.94
C ASN A 136 5.39 -43.82 -55.74
N PHE A 137 5.21 -42.51 -55.94
CA PHE A 137 3.87 -41.89 -55.96
C PHE A 137 3.01 -42.46 -57.10
N ILE A 138 3.57 -42.55 -58.31
CA ILE A 138 2.88 -43.13 -59.47
C ILE A 138 2.52 -44.59 -59.18
N ALA A 139 3.49 -45.38 -58.69
CA ALA A 139 3.27 -46.78 -58.37
C ALA A 139 2.22 -46.97 -57.25
N LEU A 140 2.16 -46.07 -56.27
CA LEU A 140 1.15 -46.09 -55.21
C LEU A 140 -0.26 -45.96 -55.82
N ALA A 141 -0.48 -44.95 -56.66
CA ALA A 141 -1.78 -44.69 -57.28
C ALA A 141 -2.18 -45.78 -58.30
N GLN A 142 -1.23 -46.31 -59.09
CA GLN A 142 -1.50 -47.37 -60.06
C GLN A 142 -2.04 -48.66 -59.41
N ASN A 143 -1.67 -48.90 -58.14
CA ASN A 143 -2.12 -50.07 -57.38
C ASN A 143 -3.52 -49.90 -56.76
N TYR A 144 -4.12 -48.71 -56.81
CA TYR A 144 -5.46 -48.50 -56.26
C TYR A 144 -6.53 -49.15 -57.13
N ALA A 145 -7.46 -49.85 -56.48
CA ALA A 145 -8.67 -50.34 -57.11
C ALA A 145 -9.53 -49.19 -57.68
N GLY A 146 -10.41 -49.50 -58.63
CA GLY A 146 -11.13 -48.48 -59.40
C GLY A 146 -12.15 -47.66 -58.60
N ASP A 147 -12.71 -48.23 -57.53
CA ASP A 147 -13.48 -47.51 -56.52
C ASP A 147 -12.63 -46.47 -55.76
N LYS A 148 -11.43 -46.84 -55.30
CA LYS A 148 -10.52 -45.91 -54.62
C LYS A 148 -10.04 -44.79 -55.55
N LEU A 149 -9.71 -45.08 -56.82
CA LEU A 149 -9.38 -44.04 -57.80
C LEU A 149 -10.53 -43.04 -57.98
N ARG A 150 -11.78 -43.53 -58.09
CA ARG A 150 -12.97 -42.68 -58.26
C ARG A 150 -13.22 -41.79 -57.04
N LEU A 151 -13.02 -42.30 -55.83
CA LEU A 151 -13.14 -41.52 -54.60
C LEU A 151 -12.21 -40.29 -54.60
N HIS A 152 -11.04 -40.41 -55.22
CA HIS A 152 -10.05 -39.32 -55.34
C HIS A 152 -10.13 -38.54 -56.67
N GLY A 153 -11.19 -38.76 -57.47
CA GLY A 153 -11.44 -38.00 -58.69
C GLY A 153 -10.80 -38.54 -59.98
N PHE A 154 -10.27 -39.77 -59.96
CA PHE A 154 -9.61 -40.42 -61.09
C PHE A 154 -10.40 -41.62 -61.62
N LYS A 155 -10.21 -41.97 -62.89
CA LYS A 155 -10.85 -43.15 -63.50
C LYS A 155 -9.85 -44.30 -63.67
N ILE A 156 -10.35 -45.53 -63.87
CA ILE A 156 -9.48 -46.70 -64.06
C ILE A 156 -8.60 -46.52 -65.32
N GLU A 157 -9.13 -45.88 -66.36
CA GLU A 157 -8.42 -45.63 -67.61
C GLU A 157 -7.23 -44.66 -67.41
N ASP A 158 -7.23 -43.88 -66.33
CA ASP A 158 -6.14 -42.94 -66.01
C ASP A 158 -4.87 -43.65 -65.50
N ARG A 159 -4.93 -44.96 -65.17
CA ARG A 159 -3.77 -45.71 -64.66
C ARG A 159 -2.55 -45.71 -65.58
N GLY A 160 -2.78 -45.62 -66.90
CA GLY A 160 -1.71 -45.53 -67.89
C GLY A 160 -1.12 -44.11 -68.06
N ASN A 161 -1.65 -43.11 -67.36
CA ASN A 161 -1.19 -41.74 -67.42
C ASN A 161 -0.38 -41.38 -66.16
N ASP A 162 0.94 -41.39 -66.29
CA ASP A 162 1.87 -41.11 -65.20
C ASP A 162 1.63 -39.75 -64.53
N ALA A 163 1.22 -38.72 -65.27
CA ALA A 163 0.96 -37.40 -64.69
C ALA A 163 -0.27 -37.43 -63.77
N LYS A 164 -1.36 -38.08 -64.22
CA LYS A 164 -2.56 -38.27 -63.39
C LYS A 164 -2.31 -39.18 -62.19
N MET A 165 -1.50 -40.23 -62.37
CA MET A 165 -1.14 -41.14 -61.27
C MET A 165 -0.19 -40.48 -60.26
N LEU A 166 0.70 -39.60 -60.71
CA LEU A 166 1.51 -38.78 -59.82
C LEU A 166 0.64 -37.85 -58.97
N GLU A 167 -0.31 -37.15 -59.60
CA GLU A 167 -1.25 -36.27 -58.90
C GLU A 167 -2.11 -37.06 -57.90
N CYS A 168 -2.66 -38.21 -58.31
CA CYS A 168 -3.39 -39.11 -57.45
C CYS A 168 -2.52 -39.57 -56.26
N GLY A 169 -1.29 -39.99 -56.51
CA GLY A 169 -0.36 -40.44 -55.47
C GLY A 169 -0.03 -39.32 -54.47
N MET A 170 0.26 -38.11 -54.93
CA MET A 170 0.49 -36.94 -54.05
C MET A 170 -0.76 -36.59 -53.23
N LYS A 171 -1.95 -36.76 -53.82
CA LYS A 171 -3.24 -36.54 -53.17
C LYS A 171 -3.64 -37.62 -52.18
N THR A 172 -2.96 -38.76 -52.10
CA THR A 172 -3.37 -39.88 -51.22
C THR A 172 -2.27 -40.46 -50.36
N ALA A 173 -1.00 -40.14 -50.62
CA ALA A 173 0.12 -40.61 -49.82
C ALA A 173 0.08 -40.07 -48.40
N GLU A 174 0.66 -40.85 -47.49
CA GLU A 174 0.92 -40.52 -46.09
C GLU A 174 2.33 -41.02 -45.75
N VAL A 175 2.98 -40.37 -44.80
CA VAL A 175 4.31 -40.72 -44.31
C VAL A 175 4.20 -41.40 -42.94
N SER A 176 5.05 -42.40 -42.68
CA SER A 176 5.09 -43.02 -41.36
C SER A 176 5.74 -42.10 -40.32
N ARG A 177 5.22 -42.11 -39.09
CA ARG A 177 5.74 -41.31 -37.97
C ARG A 177 7.20 -41.64 -37.67
N GLU A 178 7.57 -42.90 -37.79
CA GLU A 178 8.91 -43.42 -37.56
C GLU A 178 9.91 -42.86 -38.58
N SER A 179 9.54 -42.84 -39.87
CA SER A 179 10.43 -42.31 -40.91
C SER A 179 10.60 -40.80 -40.81
N LEU A 180 9.54 -40.07 -40.43
CA LEU A 180 9.63 -38.64 -40.16
C LEU A 180 10.54 -38.35 -38.96
N LYS A 181 10.38 -39.09 -37.86
CA LYS A 181 11.26 -38.96 -36.68
C LYS A 181 12.73 -39.18 -37.06
N HIS A 182 13.01 -40.22 -37.84
CA HIS A 182 14.36 -40.51 -38.30
C HIS A 182 14.91 -39.41 -39.25
N ALA A 183 14.07 -38.86 -40.13
CA ALA A 183 14.46 -37.76 -41.01
C ALA A 183 14.80 -36.49 -40.24
N ILE A 184 14.01 -36.13 -39.22
CA ILE A 184 14.29 -35.00 -38.32
C ILE A 184 15.58 -35.23 -37.53
N GLU A 185 15.81 -36.43 -37.00
CA GLU A 185 17.04 -36.78 -36.29
C GLU A 185 18.29 -36.71 -37.19
N THR A 186 18.14 -37.02 -38.48
CA THR A 186 19.22 -36.95 -39.47
C THR A 186 19.58 -35.51 -39.82
N VAL A 187 18.58 -34.62 -39.91
CA VAL A 187 18.81 -33.18 -40.16
C VAL A 187 19.36 -32.48 -38.93
N GLY A 188 18.99 -32.93 -37.73
CA GLY A 188 19.30 -32.27 -36.46
C GLY A 188 18.16 -31.37 -35.99
N LYS A 189 17.71 -31.57 -34.75
CA LYS A 189 16.57 -30.84 -34.16
C LYS A 189 16.83 -29.34 -33.99
N GLU A 190 18.10 -28.95 -33.96
CA GLU A 190 18.56 -27.56 -33.94
C GLU A 190 18.46 -26.85 -35.29
N HIS A 191 18.09 -27.57 -36.36
CA HIS A 191 18.01 -27.06 -37.73
C HIS A 191 16.62 -27.20 -38.39
N CYS A 192 15.64 -27.78 -37.69
CA CYS A 192 14.26 -27.84 -38.16
C CYS A 192 13.24 -27.72 -37.03
N LEU A 193 12.00 -27.36 -37.37
CA LEU A 193 10.84 -27.29 -36.48
C LEU A 193 9.72 -28.14 -37.06
N PHE A 194 9.16 -29.04 -36.25
CA PHE A 194 7.99 -29.82 -36.62
C PHE A 194 6.71 -29.07 -36.24
N ILE A 195 5.84 -28.83 -37.22
CA ILE A 195 4.63 -28.02 -37.05
C ILE A 195 3.40 -28.88 -37.37
N LEU A 196 2.42 -28.86 -36.47
CA LEU A 196 1.14 -29.54 -36.66
C LEU A 196 -0.02 -28.54 -36.69
N PRO A 197 -0.88 -28.58 -37.72
CA PRO A 197 -2.22 -28.03 -37.64
C PRO A 197 -2.96 -28.56 -36.41
N TYR A 198 -3.51 -27.65 -35.60
CA TYR A 198 -4.34 -28.05 -34.46
C TYR A 198 -5.80 -28.09 -34.87
N ASP A 199 -6.40 -26.93 -35.13
CA ASP A 199 -7.82 -26.79 -35.50
C ASP A 199 -8.02 -26.10 -36.86
N THR A 200 -6.94 -26.03 -37.64
CA THR A 200 -6.97 -25.75 -39.08
C THR A 200 -7.12 -27.06 -39.86
N SER A 201 -7.14 -27.01 -41.20
CA SER A 201 -7.48 -28.13 -42.07
C SER A 201 -6.76 -29.43 -41.69
N ASP A 202 -7.51 -30.52 -41.52
CA ASP A 202 -7.00 -31.87 -41.17
C ASP A 202 -6.03 -31.87 -39.96
N GLY A 203 -6.36 -31.10 -38.91
CA GLY A 203 -5.52 -30.90 -37.72
C GLY A 203 -5.81 -31.81 -36.53
N VAL A 204 -4.88 -31.84 -35.56
CA VAL A 204 -4.89 -32.74 -34.39
C VAL A 204 -6.14 -32.61 -33.52
N SER A 205 -6.85 -31.47 -33.51
CA SER A 205 -8.03 -31.27 -32.66
C SER A 205 -9.17 -32.24 -32.95
N ASP A 206 -9.22 -32.78 -34.18
CA ASP A 206 -10.24 -33.71 -34.62
C ASP A 206 -9.85 -35.18 -34.38
N LEU A 207 -8.66 -35.43 -33.81
CA LEU A 207 -8.26 -36.75 -33.33
C LEU A 207 -9.11 -37.11 -32.11
N ASP A 208 -9.74 -38.28 -32.14
CA ASP A 208 -10.46 -38.82 -30.98
C ASP A 208 -9.43 -39.26 -29.90
N TRP A 209 -9.04 -38.32 -29.04
CA TRP A 209 -8.11 -38.55 -27.96
C TRP A 209 -8.63 -39.56 -26.93
N GLN A 210 -9.94 -39.79 -26.83
CA GLN A 210 -10.49 -40.82 -25.94
C GLN A 210 -10.21 -42.22 -26.47
N CYS A 211 -10.30 -42.38 -27.79
CA CYS A 211 -9.97 -43.63 -28.47
C CYS A 211 -8.46 -43.82 -28.67
N HIS A 212 -7.71 -42.73 -28.83
CA HIS A 212 -6.28 -42.75 -29.16
C HIS A 212 -5.41 -41.87 -28.25
N PRO A 213 -5.52 -41.99 -26.91
CA PRO A 213 -4.88 -41.07 -25.95
C PRO A 213 -3.35 -41.06 -26.06
N TYR A 214 -2.74 -42.21 -26.36
CA TYR A 214 -1.30 -42.30 -26.56
C TYR A 214 -0.82 -41.55 -27.82
N SER A 215 -1.59 -41.60 -28.90
CA SER A 215 -1.23 -40.90 -30.15
C SER A 215 -1.39 -39.40 -30.01
N ASP A 216 -2.46 -38.94 -29.34
CA ASP A 216 -2.67 -37.53 -28.99
C ASP A 216 -1.46 -37.00 -28.20
N ALA A 217 -1.20 -37.58 -27.04
CA ALA A 217 -0.12 -37.14 -26.16
C ALA A 217 1.26 -37.17 -26.84
N THR A 218 1.50 -38.17 -27.71
CA THR A 218 2.76 -38.24 -28.47
C THR A 218 2.90 -37.11 -29.46
N LEU A 219 1.86 -36.82 -30.26
CA LEU A 219 1.88 -35.75 -31.26
C LEU A 219 1.96 -34.36 -30.59
N MET A 220 1.16 -34.17 -29.53
CA MET A 220 1.14 -32.94 -28.73
C MET A 220 2.50 -32.63 -28.10
N LYS A 221 3.23 -33.65 -27.63
CA LYS A 221 4.59 -33.51 -27.09
C LYS A 221 5.66 -33.36 -28.18
N TRP A 222 5.49 -34.00 -29.33
CA TRP A 222 6.51 -34.03 -30.38
C TRP A 222 6.59 -32.75 -31.21
N ALA A 223 5.45 -32.13 -31.56
CA ALA A 223 5.45 -30.90 -32.36
C ALA A 223 6.16 -29.76 -31.62
N ASP A 224 6.97 -28.98 -32.34
CA ASP A 224 7.61 -27.77 -31.80
C ASP A 224 6.66 -26.57 -31.84
N CYS A 225 5.74 -26.54 -32.81
CA CYS A 225 4.78 -25.45 -33.01
C CYS A 225 3.43 -26.00 -33.50
N PHE A 226 2.38 -25.20 -33.33
CA PHE A 226 1.04 -25.55 -33.80
C PHE A 226 0.46 -24.48 -34.72
N GLU A 227 -0.43 -24.86 -35.63
CA GLU A 227 -1.21 -23.89 -36.40
C GLU A 227 -2.63 -23.76 -35.82
N SER A 228 -3.01 -22.55 -35.43
CA SER A 228 -4.36 -22.24 -34.95
C SER A 228 -4.67 -20.75 -35.10
N ARG A 229 -5.97 -20.45 -35.28
CA ARG A 229 -6.50 -19.09 -35.41
C ARG A 229 -7.51 -18.73 -34.32
N LYS A 230 -7.94 -19.72 -33.51
CA LYS A 230 -8.93 -19.51 -32.45
C LYS A 230 -8.25 -19.02 -31.19
N LYS A 231 -8.69 -17.87 -30.67
CA LYS A 231 -8.06 -17.23 -29.50
C LYS A 231 -7.95 -18.16 -28.29
N VAL A 232 -8.98 -18.97 -27.99
CA VAL A 232 -8.92 -19.92 -26.87
C VAL A 232 -7.80 -20.94 -27.01
N HIS A 233 -7.55 -21.46 -28.20
CA HIS A 233 -6.45 -22.41 -28.44
C HIS A 233 -5.10 -21.70 -28.40
N VAL A 234 -5.00 -20.50 -28.98
CA VAL A 234 -3.81 -19.67 -28.89
C VAL A 234 -3.44 -19.43 -27.42
N ASP A 235 -4.39 -19.03 -26.58
CA ASP A 235 -4.16 -18.78 -25.16
C ASP A 235 -3.72 -20.05 -24.41
N LEU A 236 -4.32 -21.21 -24.73
CA LEU A 236 -3.92 -22.50 -24.15
C LEU A 236 -2.49 -22.90 -24.52
N PHE A 237 -2.12 -22.84 -25.81
CA PHE A 237 -0.77 -23.18 -26.27
C PHE A 237 0.29 -22.23 -25.72
N LEU A 238 -0.03 -20.94 -25.60
CA LEU A 238 0.85 -19.94 -25.01
C LEU A 238 0.89 -19.98 -23.47
N GLY A 239 0.09 -20.83 -22.82
CA GLY A 239 0.10 -20.96 -21.36
C GLY A 239 -0.62 -19.83 -20.61
N ASN A 240 -1.44 -19.03 -21.31
CA ASN A 240 -2.29 -18.01 -20.70
C ASN A 240 -3.55 -18.60 -20.04
N GLY A 241 -3.76 -19.91 -20.17
CA GLY A 241 -4.87 -20.64 -19.56
C GLY A 241 -6.20 -20.51 -20.31
N HIS A 242 -7.25 -21.12 -19.75
CA HIS A 242 -8.61 -21.02 -20.30
C HIS A 242 -9.38 -19.90 -19.57
N PRO A 243 -10.08 -19.00 -20.30
CA PRO A 243 -10.67 -17.78 -19.73
C PRO A 243 -11.69 -18.01 -18.60
N THR A 244 -12.35 -19.18 -18.57
CA THR A 244 -13.37 -19.51 -17.56
C THR A 244 -13.09 -20.81 -16.79
N LYS A 245 -12.01 -21.54 -17.09
CA LYS A 245 -11.75 -22.87 -16.54
C LYS A 245 -10.25 -23.10 -16.30
N PRO A 246 -9.66 -22.52 -15.24
CA PRO A 246 -8.20 -22.51 -15.03
C PRO A 246 -7.54 -23.89 -15.08
N GLN A 247 -8.20 -24.93 -14.54
CA GLN A 247 -7.68 -26.31 -14.53
C GLN A 247 -7.39 -26.85 -15.93
N ILE A 248 -8.19 -26.49 -16.94
CA ILE A 248 -7.98 -26.92 -18.32
C ILE A 248 -6.63 -26.43 -18.85
N GLY A 249 -6.20 -25.23 -18.44
CA GLY A 249 -4.91 -24.68 -18.87
C GLY A 249 -3.74 -25.52 -18.37
N LEU A 250 -3.77 -25.94 -17.10
CA LEU A 250 -2.71 -26.76 -16.49
C LEU A 250 -2.63 -28.13 -17.16
N ASP A 251 -3.76 -28.81 -17.30
CA ASP A 251 -3.84 -30.15 -17.91
C ASP A 251 -3.40 -30.10 -19.39
N PHE A 252 -3.74 -29.02 -20.10
CA PHE A 252 -3.34 -28.83 -21.49
C PHE A 252 -1.82 -28.67 -21.63
N ILE A 253 -1.18 -27.84 -20.78
CA ILE A 253 0.27 -27.66 -20.77
C ILE A 253 1.00 -28.96 -20.41
N GLU A 254 0.45 -29.74 -19.48
CA GLU A 254 0.96 -31.07 -19.17
C GLU A 254 0.94 -31.99 -20.40
N ASN A 255 -0.16 -31.98 -21.17
CA ASN A 255 -0.26 -32.74 -22.42
C ASN A 255 0.74 -32.29 -23.50
N LEU A 256 1.16 -31.01 -23.50
CA LEU A 256 2.23 -30.51 -24.38
C LEU A 256 3.65 -30.94 -23.97
N GLY A 257 3.80 -31.57 -22.80
CA GLY A 257 5.09 -31.96 -22.23
C GLY A 257 5.59 -31.03 -21.12
N GLY A 258 4.69 -30.24 -20.53
CA GLY A 258 4.94 -29.38 -19.37
C GLY A 258 5.41 -27.97 -19.70
N PHE A 259 5.44 -27.59 -20.98
CA PHE A 259 5.87 -26.25 -21.42
C PHE A 259 4.93 -25.71 -22.50
N PRO A 260 4.67 -24.39 -22.51
CA PRO A 260 3.93 -23.74 -23.59
C PRO A 260 4.65 -23.91 -24.94
N LYS A 261 3.91 -23.81 -26.05
CA LYS A 261 4.43 -23.94 -27.41
C LYS A 261 3.88 -22.82 -28.31
N PRO A 262 4.67 -22.31 -29.25
CA PRO A 262 4.23 -21.23 -30.12
C PRO A 262 3.15 -21.69 -31.10
N VAL A 263 2.24 -20.76 -31.41
CA VAL A 263 1.19 -20.94 -32.41
C VAL A 263 1.48 -20.06 -33.61
N PHE A 264 1.21 -20.56 -34.81
CA PHE A 264 1.28 -19.81 -36.06
C PHE A 264 -0.07 -19.79 -36.76
N SER A 265 -0.25 -18.79 -37.59
CA SER A 265 -1.34 -18.63 -38.55
C SER A 265 -0.69 -18.19 -39.86
N GLY A 266 -0.66 -19.08 -40.84
CA GLY A 266 -0.16 -18.76 -42.17
C GLY A 266 -1.29 -18.38 -43.13
N SER A 267 -0.91 -17.74 -44.24
CA SER A 267 -1.87 -17.37 -45.29
C SER A 267 -2.37 -18.58 -46.10
N ASP A 268 -1.61 -19.68 -46.10
CA ASP A 268 -1.85 -20.88 -46.93
C ASP A 268 -2.03 -20.51 -48.41
N ALA A 269 -1.19 -19.58 -48.86
CA ALA A 269 -1.35 -18.92 -50.15
C ALA A 269 -0.91 -19.81 -51.32
N HIS A 270 -1.87 -20.23 -52.16
CA HIS A 270 -1.64 -20.93 -53.44
C HIS A 270 -1.53 -20.02 -54.67
N LYS A 271 -1.44 -18.70 -54.47
CA LYS A 271 -1.18 -17.70 -55.51
C LYS A 271 -0.54 -16.46 -54.90
N THR A 272 0.23 -15.72 -55.69
CA THR A 272 0.99 -14.55 -55.20
C THR A 272 0.12 -13.43 -54.63
N SER A 273 -1.11 -13.26 -55.11
CA SER A 273 -2.03 -12.23 -54.60
C SER A 273 -2.54 -12.49 -53.17
N MET A 274 -2.26 -13.66 -52.61
CA MET A 274 -2.68 -14.07 -51.26
C MET A 274 -1.52 -14.03 -50.24
N TYR A 275 -0.29 -13.74 -50.66
CA TYR A 275 0.84 -13.63 -49.72
C TYR A 275 0.59 -12.53 -48.69
N GLY A 276 0.79 -12.85 -47.40
CA GLY A 276 0.51 -11.93 -46.30
C GLY A 276 -0.98 -11.66 -46.04
N VAL A 277 -1.90 -12.36 -46.73
CA VAL A 277 -3.35 -12.26 -46.52
C VAL A 277 -3.78 -13.41 -45.61
N TYR A 278 -3.88 -13.13 -44.31
CA TYR A 278 -4.19 -14.14 -43.30
C TYR A 278 -5.71 -14.41 -43.20
N PRO A 279 -6.13 -15.69 -43.13
CA PRO A 279 -7.53 -16.02 -42.87
C PRO A 279 -8.01 -15.43 -41.55
N SER A 280 -9.26 -14.92 -41.55
CA SER A 280 -9.89 -14.27 -40.40
C SER A 280 -9.11 -13.09 -39.82
N GLU A 281 -8.20 -12.47 -40.59
CA GLU A 281 -7.37 -11.33 -40.19
C GLU A 281 -6.50 -11.62 -38.95
N ARG A 282 -6.17 -12.89 -38.72
CA ARG A 282 -5.32 -13.33 -37.61
C ARG A 282 -3.89 -13.52 -38.08
N ALA A 283 -3.13 -12.43 -38.14
CA ALA A 283 -1.73 -12.45 -38.56
C ALA A 283 -0.81 -13.04 -37.47
N THR A 284 0.27 -13.70 -37.90
CA THR A 284 1.33 -14.15 -37.00
C THR A 284 2.33 -13.03 -36.76
N TRP A 285 2.44 -12.59 -35.51
CA TRP A 285 3.46 -11.67 -35.05
C TRP A 285 4.45 -12.39 -34.16
N LEU A 286 5.73 -12.33 -34.51
CA LEU A 286 6.81 -12.90 -33.70
C LEU A 286 7.79 -11.81 -33.26
N LYS A 287 8.19 -11.86 -31.99
CA LYS A 287 9.22 -10.99 -31.40
C LYS A 287 10.58 -11.68 -31.48
N ALA A 288 11.24 -11.55 -32.63
CA ALA A 288 12.53 -12.18 -32.89
C ALA A 288 13.24 -11.54 -34.10
N GLN A 289 14.53 -11.77 -34.22
CA GLN A 289 15.24 -11.55 -35.48
C GLN A 289 14.70 -12.49 -36.58
N PRO A 290 14.62 -12.05 -37.86
CA PRO A 290 14.20 -12.88 -38.99
C PRO A 290 15.27 -13.93 -39.36
N THR A 291 15.51 -14.87 -38.46
CA THR A 291 16.49 -15.94 -38.55
C THR A 291 15.91 -17.21 -37.93
N PHE A 292 16.45 -18.37 -38.29
CA PHE A 292 16.00 -19.63 -37.70
C PHE A 292 16.26 -19.69 -36.19
N LYS A 293 17.37 -19.11 -35.71
CA LYS A 293 17.66 -18.97 -34.27
C LYS A 293 16.63 -18.10 -33.56
N GLY A 294 16.11 -17.08 -34.22
CA GLY A 294 14.98 -16.29 -33.74
C GLY A 294 13.71 -17.13 -33.56
N LEU A 295 13.36 -17.97 -34.54
CA LEU A 295 12.24 -18.92 -34.41
C LEU A 295 12.46 -19.90 -33.25
N ARG A 296 13.68 -20.42 -33.08
CA ARG A 296 14.03 -21.27 -31.92
C ARG A 296 13.85 -20.52 -30.59
N GLN A 297 14.19 -19.24 -30.54
CA GLN A 297 13.97 -18.43 -29.33
C GLN A 297 12.48 -18.21 -29.06
N VAL A 298 11.65 -18.06 -30.10
CA VAL A 298 10.19 -18.06 -29.96
C VAL A 298 9.67 -19.38 -29.38
N CYS A 299 10.25 -20.53 -29.75
CA CYS A 299 9.90 -21.82 -29.14
C CYS A 299 10.29 -21.92 -27.66
N ASN A 300 11.36 -21.23 -27.24
CA ASN A 300 11.79 -21.23 -25.84
C ASN A 300 10.89 -20.34 -24.96
N GLU A 301 10.44 -19.19 -25.49
CA GLU A 301 9.65 -18.18 -24.76
C GLU A 301 8.37 -17.79 -25.54
N PRO A 302 7.47 -18.74 -25.84
CA PRO A 302 6.36 -18.52 -26.78
C PRO A 302 5.35 -17.50 -26.24
N SER A 303 5.03 -17.54 -24.95
CA SER A 303 4.08 -16.62 -24.30
C SER A 303 4.51 -15.15 -24.41
N LEU A 304 5.82 -14.90 -24.46
CA LEU A 304 6.41 -13.56 -24.49
C LEU A 304 6.74 -13.08 -25.91
N ARG A 305 6.75 -13.99 -26.89
CA ARG A 305 7.29 -13.75 -28.24
C ARG A 305 6.35 -14.12 -29.39
N CYS A 306 5.18 -14.69 -29.11
CA CYS A 306 4.19 -15.03 -30.14
C CYS A 306 2.86 -14.32 -29.88
N HIS A 307 2.26 -13.76 -30.95
CA HIS A 307 0.94 -13.15 -30.92
C HIS A 307 0.18 -13.44 -32.23
N ILE A 308 -1.08 -13.88 -32.11
CA ILE A 308 -1.98 -14.17 -33.24
C ILE A 308 -3.15 -13.18 -33.24
N GLY A 309 -3.16 -12.23 -34.17
CA GLY A 309 -4.11 -11.12 -34.16
C GLY A 309 -3.74 -9.99 -35.11
N ASP A 310 -4.36 -8.83 -34.90
CA ASP A 310 -4.10 -7.62 -35.68
C ASP A 310 -2.72 -7.02 -35.34
N ARG A 311 -2.53 -6.58 -34.09
CA ARG A 311 -1.26 -6.01 -33.61
C ARG A 311 -0.97 -6.39 -32.15
N PRO A 312 0.28 -6.70 -31.77
CA PRO A 312 0.65 -6.92 -30.37
C PRO A 312 0.42 -5.66 -29.53
N GLU A 313 -0.07 -5.83 -28.30
CA GLU A 313 -0.43 -4.71 -27.39
C GLU A 313 0.72 -3.73 -27.17
N LYS A 314 1.94 -4.25 -26.95
CA LYS A 314 3.14 -3.41 -26.77
C LYS A 314 3.39 -2.48 -27.95
N VAL A 315 3.17 -2.96 -29.18
CA VAL A 315 3.38 -2.15 -30.39
C VAL A 315 2.35 -1.02 -30.46
N VAL A 316 1.08 -1.34 -30.21
CA VAL A 316 -0.02 -0.34 -30.17
C VAL A 316 0.27 0.72 -29.10
N HIS A 317 0.69 0.28 -27.92
CA HIS A 317 0.97 1.17 -26.80
C HIS A 317 2.15 2.12 -27.07
N CYS A 318 3.22 1.64 -27.73
CA CYS A 318 4.35 2.50 -28.12
C CYS A 318 3.94 3.57 -29.14
N ASP A 319 3.14 3.19 -30.15
CA ASP A 319 2.65 4.11 -31.17
C ASP A 319 1.74 5.21 -30.60
N GLN A 320 0.96 4.88 -29.55
CA GLN A 320 0.08 5.83 -28.87
C GLN A 320 0.83 6.77 -27.91
N ASN A 321 2.03 6.39 -27.45
CA ASN A 321 2.82 7.11 -26.45
C ASN A 321 4.25 7.44 -26.91
N PRO A 322 4.47 8.02 -28.11
CA PRO A 322 5.80 8.15 -28.70
C PRO A 322 6.75 9.08 -27.92
N THR A 323 6.22 9.96 -27.06
CA THR A 323 6.99 10.85 -26.19
C THR A 323 7.65 10.13 -25.00
N LYS A 324 7.25 8.88 -24.71
CA LYS A 324 7.67 8.07 -23.55
C LYS A 324 8.71 6.99 -23.89
N TYR A 325 9.21 6.94 -25.12
CA TYR A 325 10.15 5.90 -25.56
C TYR A 325 11.41 6.51 -26.17
N ILE A 326 12.57 6.17 -25.63
CA ILE A 326 13.87 6.58 -26.18
C ILE A 326 14.21 5.64 -27.33
N LYS A 327 14.40 6.20 -28.53
CA LYS A 327 14.69 5.45 -29.76
C LYS A 327 16.18 5.33 -30.04
N THR A 328 16.94 6.41 -29.79
CA THR A 328 18.37 6.44 -30.11
C THR A 328 19.14 7.26 -29.09
N LEU A 329 20.34 6.80 -28.73
CA LEU A 329 21.35 7.57 -28.01
C LEU A 329 22.57 7.74 -28.90
N ARG A 330 23.05 8.98 -29.06
CA ARG A 330 24.31 9.31 -29.71
C ARG A 330 25.24 10.03 -28.75
N LEU A 331 26.51 9.61 -28.70
CA LEU A 331 27.54 10.18 -27.84
C LEU A 331 28.69 10.69 -28.70
N THR A 332 29.01 11.96 -28.56
CA THR A 332 30.08 12.59 -29.32
C THR A 332 30.98 13.46 -28.43
N LYS A 333 32.12 13.84 -28.98
CA LYS A 333 32.98 14.84 -28.34
C LYS A 333 32.49 16.20 -28.79
N VAL A 334 32.46 17.16 -27.86
CA VAL A 334 32.15 18.56 -28.18
C VAL A 334 33.17 19.08 -29.20
N VAL A 335 32.67 19.86 -30.17
CA VAL A 335 33.49 20.45 -31.23
C VAL A 335 34.61 21.30 -30.61
N GLY A 336 35.86 21.07 -31.03
CA GLY A 336 37.03 21.79 -30.51
C GLY A 336 37.62 21.23 -29.22
N SER A 337 37.17 20.07 -28.74
CA SER A 337 37.75 19.39 -27.58
C SER A 337 39.24 19.06 -27.77
N LEU A 338 40.05 19.41 -26.76
CA LEU A 338 41.49 19.11 -26.71
C LEU A 338 41.81 17.78 -26.00
N LEU A 339 40.79 17.02 -25.60
CA LEU A 339 40.99 15.75 -24.90
C LEU A 339 41.40 14.67 -25.91
N ASP A 340 42.60 14.11 -25.75
CA ASP A 340 43.11 13.03 -26.62
C ASP A 340 42.30 11.72 -26.46
N GLU A 341 41.91 11.37 -25.24
CA GLU A 341 41.18 10.12 -24.90
C GLU A 341 39.82 10.02 -25.60
N HIS A 342 39.46 8.85 -26.16
CA HIS A 342 38.25 8.64 -26.96
C HIS A 342 36.97 8.49 -26.14
N TRP A 343 37.00 7.73 -25.04
CA TRP A 343 35.83 7.39 -24.22
C TRP A 343 34.59 7.01 -25.05
N PHE A 344 33.55 7.85 -25.04
CA PHE A 344 32.25 7.60 -25.67
C PHE A 344 32.15 8.07 -27.12
N HIS A 345 33.20 8.69 -27.66
CA HIS A 345 33.14 9.36 -28.97
C HIS A 345 32.74 8.43 -30.11
N GLY A 346 31.74 8.82 -30.89
CA GLY A 346 31.29 8.11 -32.08
C GLY A 346 30.43 6.88 -31.77
N CYS A 347 29.85 6.84 -30.57
CA CYS A 347 28.89 5.83 -30.20
C CYS A 347 27.47 6.25 -30.61
N GLU A 348 26.77 5.37 -31.30
CA GLU A 348 25.35 5.51 -31.64
C GLU A 348 24.66 4.19 -31.35
N ILE A 349 23.60 4.23 -30.56
CA ILE A 349 22.87 3.06 -30.08
C ILE A 349 21.39 3.27 -30.37
N GLU A 350 20.79 2.36 -31.12
CA GLU A 350 19.34 2.26 -31.21
C GLU A 350 18.81 1.42 -30.05
N LEU A 351 17.71 1.85 -29.43
CA LEU A 351 17.19 1.29 -28.19
C LEU A 351 15.83 0.63 -28.40
N ASN A 352 15.66 -0.56 -27.85
CA ASN A 352 14.41 -1.30 -27.91
C ASN A 352 13.36 -0.69 -26.96
N PRO A 353 12.08 -0.59 -27.35
CA PRO A 353 11.03 -0.06 -26.48
C PRO A 353 10.61 -1.02 -25.34
N GLY A 354 11.10 -2.26 -25.33
CA GLY A 354 10.86 -3.26 -24.29
C GLY A 354 11.90 -3.23 -23.16
N LEU A 355 12.42 -4.41 -22.82
CA LEU A 355 13.47 -4.62 -21.82
C LEU A 355 14.85 -4.59 -22.47
N VAL A 356 15.66 -3.61 -22.07
CA VAL A 356 17.05 -3.43 -22.48
C VAL A 356 17.97 -3.79 -21.30
N ALA A 357 18.72 -4.88 -21.42
CA ALA A 357 19.68 -5.30 -20.41
C ALA A 357 21.10 -4.85 -20.80
N ILE A 358 21.74 -4.08 -19.92
CA ILE A 358 23.09 -3.54 -20.09
C ILE A 358 24.05 -4.42 -19.29
N VAL A 359 24.89 -5.17 -20.01
CA VAL A 359 25.76 -6.20 -19.44
C VAL A 359 27.23 -5.96 -19.79
N GLY A 360 28.14 -6.43 -18.94
CA GLY A 360 29.58 -6.20 -19.12
C GLY A 360 30.37 -6.40 -17.84
N ASN A 361 31.70 -6.55 -17.98
CA ASN A 361 32.60 -6.75 -16.86
C ASN A 361 32.63 -5.55 -15.88
N LYS A 362 33.19 -5.74 -14.68
CA LYS A 362 33.37 -4.64 -13.72
C LYS A 362 34.21 -3.52 -14.35
N GLY A 363 33.71 -2.29 -14.26
CA GLY A 363 34.37 -1.10 -14.84
C GLY A 363 34.31 -0.99 -16.37
N SER A 364 33.41 -1.71 -17.05
CA SER A 364 33.27 -1.66 -18.51
C SER A 364 32.42 -0.50 -19.07
N GLY A 365 31.87 0.37 -18.20
CA GLY A 365 31.04 1.50 -18.60
C GLY A 365 29.52 1.27 -18.59
N LYS A 366 29.03 0.28 -17.81
CA LYS A 366 27.59 -0.01 -17.70
C LYS A 366 26.82 1.13 -17.00
N SER A 367 27.17 1.45 -15.76
CA SER A 367 26.58 2.56 -14.99
C SER A 367 26.80 3.91 -15.67
N ALA A 368 27.91 4.06 -16.41
CA ALA A 368 28.12 5.25 -17.24
C ALA A 368 27.03 5.41 -18.32
N LEU A 369 26.60 4.33 -18.97
CA LEU A 369 25.52 4.39 -19.94
C LEU A 369 24.17 4.71 -19.26
N ALA A 370 23.90 4.12 -18.10
CA ALA A 370 22.69 4.40 -17.32
C ALA A 370 22.61 5.88 -16.90
N ASP A 371 23.68 6.44 -16.32
CA ASP A 371 23.76 7.85 -15.95
C ASP A 371 23.56 8.79 -17.14
N ILE A 372 24.15 8.47 -18.30
CA ILE A 372 24.02 9.31 -19.49
C ILE A 372 22.58 9.29 -20.03
N LEU A 373 21.93 8.12 -20.03
CA LEU A 373 20.51 8.01 -20.37
C LEU A 373 19.65 8.80 -19.37
N ALA A 374 19.92 8.66 -18.07
CA ALA A 374 19.22 9.37 -17.00
C ALA A 374 19.34 10.89 -17.16
N LEU A 375 20.56 11.41 -17.34
CA LEU A 375 20.83 12.82 -17.56
C LEU A 375 20.16 13.34 -18.85
N GLY A 376 20.30 12.61 -19.96
CA GLY A 376 19.72 13.00 -21.25
C GLY A 376 18.20 13.08 -21.24
N ALA A 377 17.54 12.28 -20.41
CA ALA A 377 16.09 12.30 -20.21
C ALA A 377 15.67 13.11 -18.97
N ASN A 378 16.56 13.98 -18.49
CA ASN A 378 16.31 14.93 -17.40
C ASN A 378 15.89 14.28 -16.08
N SER A 379 16.53 13.18 -15.69
CA SER A 379 16.28 12.58 -14.38
C SER A 379 16.71 13.53 -13.27
N HIS A 380 15.85 13.71 -12.26
CA HIS A 380 16.12 14.57 -11.10
C HIS A 380 16.94 13.86 -10.02
N CYS A 381 17.47 12.68 -10.32
CA CYS A 381 18.33 11.93 -9.41
C CYS A 381 19.62 12.71 -9.09
N SER A 382 19.85 12.97 -7.79
CA SER A 382 21.05 13.68 -7.31
C SER A 382 22.28 12.78 -7.15
N SER A 383 22.12 11.45 -7.23
CA SER A 383 23.12 10.46 -6.80
C SER A 383 23.58 9.56 -7.95
N MET A 384 24.14 10.17 -9.00
CA MET A 384 24.66 9.47 -10.19
C MET A 384 25.92 8.62 -9.89
N GLU A 385 26.04 7.44 -10.49
CA GLU A 385 27.11 6.46 -10.19
C GLU A 385 28.47 6.79 -10.82
N PHE A 386 28.46 7.44 -11.97
CA PHE A 386 29.62 7.73 -12.84
C PHE A 386 29.77 9.21 -13.15
N LEU A 387 28.69 9.93 -13.44
CA LEU A 387 28.64 11.36 -13.71
C LEU A 387 28.61 12.17 -12.40
N ASN A 388 29.60 11.97 -11.54
CA ASN A 388 29.75 12.65 -10.26
C ASN A 388 31.15 13.27 -10.07
N GLY A 389 31.27 14.11 -9.04
CA GLY A 389 32.49 14.85 -8.71
C GLY A 389 33.70 13.99 -8.32
N GLU A 390 33.49 12.71 -8.00
CA GLU A 390 34.56 11.77 -7.67
C GLU A 390 35.04 10.94 -8.87
N ARG A 391 34.32 11.01 -10.00
CA ARG A 391 34.57 10.20 -11.21
C ARG A 391 34.67 11.06 -12.46
N PHE A 392 33.68 11.02 -13.37
CA PHE A 392 33.83 11.64 -14.69
C PHE A 392 33.72 13.17 -14.66
N ARG A 393 33.19 13.74 -13.57
CA ARG A 393 33.08 15.20 -13.32
C ARG A 393 34.06 15.71 -12.27
N ARG A 394 35.21 15.06 -12.09
CA ARG A 394 36.26 15.53 -11.16
C ARG A 394 36.64 16.98 -11.41
N SER A 395 36.73 17.77 -10.34
CA SER A 395 37.09 19.19 -10.43
C SER A 395 38.47 19.44 -11.02
N THR A 396 39.40 18.48 -10.90
CA THR A 396 40.77 18.56 -11.42
C THR A 396 40.89 18.45 -12.92
N ASP A 397 40.05 17.64 -13.54
CA ASP A 397 40.20 17.16 -14.91
C ASP A 397 38.84 16.75 -15.49
N ASN A 398 37.81 17.59 -15.30
CA ASN A 398 36.41 17.31 -15.62
C ASN A 398 36.21 16.80 -17.06
N LYS A 399 36.34 15.49 -17.26
CA LYS A 399 36.33 14.87 -18.59
C LYS A 399 34.96 14.99 -19.23
N ALA A 400 33.90 15.06 -18.42
CA ALA A 400 32.53 15.20 -18.88
C ALA A 400 32.28 16.45 -19.74
N GLN A 401 33.03 17.54 -19.53
CA GLN A 401 32.86 18.79 -20.31
C GLN A 401 33.20 18.61 -21.81
N HIS A 402 33.92 17.54 -22.14
CA HIS A 402 34.38 17.24 -23.50
C HIS A 402 33.38 16.38 -24.29
N PHE A 403 32.26 15.96 -23.70
CA PHE A 403 31.31 15.05 -24.30
C PHE A 403 29.87 15.56 -24.20
N GLU A 404 29.08 15.19 -25.19
CA GLU A 404 27.65 15.47 -25.25
C GLU A 404 26.88 14.22 -25.65
N ALA A 405 25.65 14.12 -25.14
CA ALA A 405 24.69 13.10 -25.49
C ALA A 405 23.54 13.72 -26.27
N THR A 406 23.07 13.00 -27.29
CA THR A 406 21.84 13.32 -28.02
C THR A 406 20.90 12.13 -27.93
N LEU A 407 19.74 12.33 -27.30
CA LEU A 407 18.64 11.38 -27.30
C LEU A 407 17.65 11.73 -28.41
N LEU A 408 17.24 10.73 -29.18
CA LEU A 408 16.09 10.83 -30.08
C LEU A 408 14.95 10.01 -29.48
N TRP A 409 13.82 10.67 -29.24
CA TRP A 409 12.60 10.01 -28.77
C TRP A 409 11.78 9.46 -29.93
N ALA A 410 10.82 8.56 -29.67
CA ALA A 410 10.02 7.93 -30.73
C ALA A 410 9.10 8.93 -31.44
N ASP A 411 8.77 10.07 -30.83
CA ASP A 411 8.09 11.22 -31.45
C ASP A 411 8.97 12.03 -32.42
N GLY A 412 10.28 11.72 -32.48
CA GLY A 412 11.26 12.38 -33.32
C GLY A 412 11.90 13.63 -32.69
N ALA A 413 11.58 13.98 -31.45
CA ALA A 413 12.17 15.14 -30.77
C ALA A 413 13.59 14.82 -30.27
N PRO A 414 14.64 15.53 -30.74
CA PRO A 414 15.98 15.35 -30.22
C PRO A 414 16.19 16.18 -28.93
N VAL A 415 16.88 15.60 -27.95
CA VAL A 415 17.34 16.29 -26.74
C VAL A 415 18.85 16.16 -26.68
N GLN A 416 19.56 17.29 -26.60
CA GLN A 416 21.01 17.33 -26.52
C GLN A 416 21.44 17.92 -25.17
N ILE A 417 22.37 17.25 -24.50
CA ILE A 417 22.91 17.69 -23.20
C ILE A 417 24.42 17.43 -23.11
N GLY A 418 25.15 18.38 -22.53
CA GLY A 418 26.55 18.19 -22.18
C GLY A 418 26.69 17.29 -20.94
N LEU A 419 27.64 16.36 -20.93
CA LEU A 419 27.76 15.41 -19.82
C LEU A 419 28.22 16.04 -18.49
N ALA A 420 28.72 17.28 -18.53
CA ALA A 420 29.06 18.08 -17.35
C ALA A 420 27.89 18.90 -16.79
N ASN A 421 26.75 18.98 -17.49
CA ASN A 421 25.60 19.76 -17.05
C ASN A 421 24.79 19.00 -16.01
N ASP A 422 24.09 19.73 -15.14
CA ASP A 422 23.09 19.15 -14.24
C ASP A 422 21.71 19.07 -14.91
N ALA A 423 20.82 18.27 -14.32
CA ALA A 423 19.43 18.20 -14.75
C ALA A 423 18.73 19.54 -14.53
N ASP A 424 17.79 19.87 -15.42
CA ASP A 424 16.96 21.07 -15.31
C ASP A 424 15.75 20.76 -14.41
N LEU A 425 15.81 21.27 -13.17
CA LEU A 425 14.75 21.09 -12.17
C LEU A 425 13.44 21.81 -12.54
N HIS A 426 13.46 22.70 -13.53
CA HIS A 426 12.26 23.36 -14.05
C HIS A 426 11.58 22.58 -15.18
N GLN A 427 12.22 21.53 -15.69
CA GLN A 427 11.64 20.63 -16.69
C GLN A 427 11.18 19.32 -16.03
N PRO A 428 10.09 18.70 -16.53
CA PRO A 428 9.63 17.42 -16.01
C PRO A 428 10.69 16.34 -16.23
N GLU A 429 10.75 15.39 -15.31
CA GLU A 429 11.52 14.16 -15.48
C GLU A 429 10.87 13.31 -16.59
N ARG A 430 11.68 12.79 -17.52
CA ARG A 430 11.20 11.90 -18.60
C ARG A 430 11.70 10.48 -18.44
N VAL A 431 12.43 10.15 -17.37
CA VAL A 431 12.89 8.80 -17.05
C VAL A 431 13.03 8.66 -15.54
N ARG A 432 12.58 7.55 -14.96
CA ARG A 432 12.86 7.25 -13.55
C ARG A 432 14.20 6.54 -13.43
N TYR A 433 15.16 7.10 -12.69
CA TYR A 433 16.46 6.45 -12.48
C TYR A 433 16.65 6.00 -11.03
N LEU A 434 17.00 4.72 -10.84
CA LEU A 434 17.34 4.11 -9.57
C LEU A 434 18.82 3.66 -9.59
N PRO A 435 19.74 4.52 -9.11
CA PRO A 435 21.16 4.18 -8.97
C PRO A 435 21.41 3.09 -7.92
N GLN A 436 22.55 2.41 -8.02
CA GLN A 436 22.94 1.33 -7.10
C GLN A 436 23.06 1.84 -5.66
N HIS A 437 23.88 2.88 -5.42
CA HIS A 437 24.13 3.41 -4.09
C HIS A 437 22.89 4.06 -3.48
N PHE A 438 22.00 4.63 -4.30
CA PHE A 438 20.72 5.14 -3.82
C PHE A 438 19.85 4.05 -3.18
N ILE A 439 19.74 2.88 -3.84
CA ILE A 439 19.01 1.73 -3.28
C ILE A 439 19.71 1.23 -2.02
N GLU A 440 21.04 1.10 -2.05
CA GLU A 440 21.81 0.64 -0.89
C GLU A 440 21.64 1.56 0.33
N ASP A 441 21.75 2.87 0.15
CA ASP A 441 21.64 3.86 1.22
C ASP A 441 20.25 3.85 1.85
N LEU A 442 19.20 3.79 1.03
CA LEU A 442 17.81 3.68 1.51
C LEU A 442 17.57 2.38 2.30
N CYS A 443 18.09 1.25 1.82
CA CYS A 443 17.86 -0.05 2.44
C CYS A 443 18.69 -0.29 3.71
N ASN A 444 19.85 0.38 3.82
CA ASN A 444 20.74 0.28 4.97
C ASN A 444 20.41 1.26 6.10
N GLU A 445 19.41 2.13 5.94
CA GLU A 445 18.96 3.03 7.00
C GLU A 445 18.42 2.24 8.20
N ILE A 446 19.15 2.29 9.32
CA ILE A 446 18.74 1.69 10.59
C ILE A 446 17.95 2.74 11.35
N ALA A 447 16.62 2.69 11.28
CA ALA A 447 15.78 3.61 12.01
C ALA A 447 15.15 3.03 13.27
N THR A 448 14.99 3.92 14.23
CA THR A 448 14.08 3.81 15.37
C THR A 448 12.99 4.85 15.15
N GLY A 449 11.80 4.44 14.68
CA GLY A 449 10.66 5.34 14.42
C GLY A 449 10.09 5.27 13.00
N ASN A 450 9.04 6.07 12.74
CA ASN A 450 8.21 6.10 11.51
C ASN A 450 8.64 7.19 10.48
N ASP A 451 9.85 7.73 10.60
CA ASP A 451 10.39 8.82 9.77
C ASP A 451 11.71 8.39 9.10
N THR A 452 11.66 7.34 8.28
CA THR A 452 12.78 6.97 7.40
C THR A 452 12.67 7.61 6.02
N ARG A 453 13.80 7.76 5.33
CA ARG A 453 13.79 8.10 3.90
C ARG A 453 13.11 7.01 3.08
N PHE A 454 13.29 5.75 3.48
CA PHE A 454 12.61 4.61 2.87
C PHE A 454 11.08 4.71 2.94
N GLU A 455 10.51 4.96 4.12
CA GLU A 455 9.05 5.13 4.29
C GLU A 455 8.55 6.39 3.57
N SER A 456 9.33 7.47 3.55
CA SER A 456 8.97 8.67 2.78
C SER A 456 8.84 8.39 1.29
N GLU A 457 9.76 7.63 0.70
CA GLU A 457 9.66 7.19 -0.70
C GLU A 457 8.46 6.28 -0.94
N LEU A 458 8.16 5.35 -0.02
CA LEU A 458 6.95 4.54 -0.12
C LEU A 458 5.68 5.40 -0.07
N ARG A 459 5.59 6.38 0.85
CA ARG A 459 4.43 7.26 0.96
C ARG A 459 4.19 8.09 -0.30
N LYS A 460 5.24 8.49 -1.02
CA LYS A 460 5.10 9.18 -2.32
C LYS A 460 4.41 8.29 -3.35
N VAL A 461 4.91 7.06 -3.52
CA VAL A 461 4.31 6.10 -4.48
C VAL A 461 2.86 5.77 -4.08
N ILE A 462 2.57 5.66 -2.79
CA ILE A 462 1.20 5.40 -2.30
C ILE A 462 0.28 6.57 -2.59
N PHE A 463 0.73 7.81 -2.39
CA PHE A 463 -0.06 9.01 -2.67
C PHE A 463 -0.51 9.09 -4.13
N GLU A 464 0.37 8.72 -5.07
CA GLU A 464 0.07 8.69 -6.51
C GLU A 464 -1.08 7.72 -6.87
N HIS A 465 -1.34 6.71 -6.03
CA HIS A 465 -2.41 5.73 -6.22
C HIS A 465 -3.73 6.13 -5.54
N VAL A 466 -3.70 7.14 -4.67
CA VAL A 466 -4.93 7.70 -4.11
C VAL A 466 -5.68 8.37 -5.26
N PRO A 467 -6.94 8.01 -5.55
CA PRO A 467 -7.72 8.62 -6.63
C PRO A 467 -7.70 10.15 -6.53
N ALA A 468 -7.58 10.87 -7.64
CA ALA A 468 -7.46 12.34 -7.64
C ALA A 468 -8.60 13.04 -6.88
N GLU A 469 -9.81 12.48 -6.94
CA GLU A 469 -11.00 12.92 -6.18
C GLU A 469 -10.85 12.76 -4.65
N LYS A 470 -10.01 11.82 -4.19
CA LYS A 470 -9.67 11.57 -2.78
C LYS A 470 -8.38 12.27 -2.33
N GLN A 471 -7.59 12.84 -3.24
CA GLN A 471 -6.38 13.61 -2.88
C GLN A 471 -6.70 14.99 -2.29
N LEU A 472 -7.93 15.49 -2.50
CA LEU A 472 -8.45 16.73 -1.90
C LEU A 472 -7.56 17.96 -2.15
N GLY A 473 -6.83 17.99 -3.28
CA GLY A 473 -5.93 19.10 -3.65
C GLY A 473 -4.64 19.19 -2.83
N THR A 474 -4.33 18.18 -2.02
CA THR A 474 -3.09 18.13 -1.23
C THR A 474 -1.88 17.71 -2.07
N GLY A 475 -0.66 18.03 -1.60
CA GLY A 475 0.59 17.76 -2.33
C GLY A 475 1.32 16.49 -1.90
N SER A 476 0.92 15.87 -0.78
CA SER A 476 1.56 14.68 -0.24
C SER A 476 0.60 13.85 0.61
N LEU A 477 0.92 12.57 0.83
CA LEU A 477 0.13 11.70 1.70
C LEU A 477 0.07 12.22 3.14
N ASN A 478 1.15 12.82 3.63
CA ASN A 478 1.17 13.40 4.98
C ASN A 478 0.18 14.58 5.08
N ASP A 479 0.16 15.48 4.10
CA ASP A 479 -0.79 16.62 4.08
C ASP A 479 -2.24 16.13 3.99
N LEU A 480 -2.49 15.07 3.21
CA LEU A 480 -3.81 14.45 3.11
C LEU A 480 -4.25 13.83 4.44
N LEU A 481 -3.35 13.11 5.10
CA LEU A 481 -3.61 12.51 6.41
C LEU A 481 -3.88 13.57 7.46
N GLU A 482 -3.06 14.62 7.52
CA GLU A 482 -3.29 15.75 8.44
C GLU A 482 -4.64 16.42 8.19
N TYR A 483 -5.03 16.61 6.93
CA TYR A 483 -6.33 17.16 6.56
C TYR A 483 -7.49 16.28 7.03
N LEU A 484 -7.44 14.97 6.73
CA LEU A 484 -8.50 14.02 7.07
C LEU A 484 -8.59 13.75 8.58
N GLU A 485 -7.47 13.78 9.29
CA GLU A 485 -7.41 13.55 10.74
C GLU A 485 -7.81 14.76 11.57
N LYS A 486 -7.75 15.98 11.02
CA LYS A 486 -7.94 17.22 11.79
C LYS A 486 -9.22 17.22 12.63
N ALA A 487 -10.35 16.91 12.02
CA ALA A 487 -11.64 16.85 12.70
C ALA A 487 -11.67 15.76 13.79
N LYS A 488 -11.08 14.59 13.51
CA LYS A 488 -11.00 13.45 14.44
C LYS A 488 -10.13 13.76 15.64
N ARG A 489 -8.95 14.36 15.43
CA ARG A 489 -8.05 14.81 16.51
C ARG A 489 -8.69 15.88 17.39
N GLN A 490 -9.50 16.78 16.82
CA GLN A 490 -10.29 17.75 17.59
C GLN A 490 -11.36 17.07 18.46
N ALA A 491 -12.10 16.11 17.91
CA ALA A 491 -13.08 15.33 18.67
C ALA A 491 -12.44 14.55 19.84
N ILE A 492 -11.30 13.90 19.58
CA ILE A 492 -10.47 13.23 20.60
C ILE A 492 -10.07 14.21 21.71
N ALA A 493 -9.60 15.41 21.36
CA ALA A 493 -9.20 16.42 22.34
C ALA A 493 -10.38 16.89 23.22
N GLN A 494 -11.57 17.05 22.65
CA GLN A 494 -12.79 17.41 23.38
C GLN A 494 -13.22 16.30 24.34
N LEU A 495 -13.24 15.04 23.90
CA LEU A 495 -13.55 13.89 24.75
C LEU A 495 -12.55 13.76 25.90
N GLN A 496 -11.25 13.96 25.64
CA GLN A 496 -10.22 13.98 26.68
C GLN A 496 -10.47 15.09 27.72
N GLN A 497 -10.92 16.27 27.31
CA GLN A 497 -11.25 17.36 28.23
C GLN A 497 -12.47 17.01 29.10
N SER A 498 -13.50 16.39 28.52
CA SER A 498 -14.67 15.89 29.26
C SER A 498 -14.25 14.85 30.30
N ILE A 499 -13.40 13.88 29.92
CA ILE A 499 -12.85 12.85 30.83
C ILE A 499 -12.06 13.48 31.97
N GLN A 500 -11.20 14.47 31.70
CA GLN A 500 -10.43 15.18 32.74
C GLN A 500 -11.35 15.87 33.76
N SER A 501 -12.41 16.54 33.27
CA SER A 501 -13.40 17.19 34.15
C SER A 501 -14.15 16.18 35.02
N LEU A 502 -14.49 15.02 34.45
CA LEU A 502 -15.15 13.93 35.14
C LEU A 502 -14.24 13.25 36.16
N ASN A 503 -12.97 13.02 35.81
CA ASN A 503 -11.94 12.53 36.72
C ASN A 503 -11.80 13.44 37.95
N ALA A 504 -11.77 14.76 37.76
CA ALA A 504 -11.72 15.72 38.87
C ALA A 504 -12.93 15.60 39.80
N ASN A 505 -14.14 15.40 39.25
CA ASN A 505 -15.37 15.18 40.02
C ASN A 505 -15.33 13.85 40.80
N ILE A 506 -14.90 12.77 40.16
CA ILE A 506 -14.73 11.45 40.80
C ILE A 506 -13.73 11.55 41.96
N ILE A 507 -12.56 12.17 41.75
CA ILE A 507 -11.53 12.32 42.77
C ILE A 507 -12.04 13.11 43.98
N ARG A 508 -12.81 14.18 43.75
CA ARG A 508 -13.42 14.98 44.83
C ARG A 508 -14.39 14.15 45.66
N ASN A 509 -15.26 13.39 45.00
CA ASN A 509 -16.24 12.52 45.64
C ASN A 509 -15.57 11.36 46.42
N GLU A 510 -14.53 10.73 45.84
CA GLU A 510 -13.72 9.71 46.51
C GLU A 510 -13.04 10.25 47.78
N GLN A 511 -12.56 11.50 47.75
CA GLN A 511 -11.94 12.13 48.92
C GLN A 511 -12.95 12.42 50.03
N GLU A 512 -14.16 12.88 49.70
CA GLU A 512 -15.22 13.16 50.68
C GLU A 512 -15.76 11.87 51.32
N MET A 513 -15.82 10.78 50.55
CA MET A 513 -16.20 9.44 51.03
C MET A 513 -15.10 8.73 51.82
N SER A 514 -13.84 9.18 51.71
CA SER A 514 -12.71 8.49 52.34
C SER A 514 -12.87 8.36 53.86
N HIS A 515 -12.39 7.23 54.40
CA HIS A 515 -12.48 6.92 55.82
C HIS A 515 -11.92 8.05 56.70
N ASP A 516 -10.78 8.62 56.33
CA ASP A 516 -10.13 9.69 57.10
C ASP A 516 -10.98 10.96 57.15
N THR A 517 -11.59 11.35 56.02
CA THR A 517 -12.50 12.51 55.96
C THR A 517 -13.74 12.27 56.81
N VAL A 518 -14.38 11.11 56.68
CA VAL A 518 -15.58 10.75 57.46
C VAL A 518 -15.27 10.68 58.96
N GLU A 519 -14.14 10.10 59.35
CA GLU A 519 -13.69 10.09 60.74
C GLU A 519 -13.36 11.48 61.27
N SER A 520 -12.80 12.36 60.43
CA SER A 520 -12.60 13.77 60.80
C SER A 520 -13.92 14.48 61.10
N TYR A 521 -14.96 14.25 60.28
CA TYR A 521 -16.30 14.79 60.51
C TYR A 521 -16.94 14.21 61.77
N LYS A 522 -16.81 12.91 62.02
CA LYS A 522 -17.32 12.29 63.27
C LYS A 522 -16.63 12.85 64.51
N LYS A 523 -15.31 13.05 64.47
CA LYS A 523 -14.56 13.64 65.59
C LYS A 523 -14.96 15.09 65.83
N ALA A 524 -15.12 15.88 64.77
CA ALA A 524 -15.59 17.26 64.87
C ALA A 524 -17.04 17.33 65.39
N LEU A 525 -17.92 16.45 64.93
CA LEU A 525 -19.29 16.30 65.43
C LEU A 525 -19.29 15.95 66.93
N ALA A 526 -18.49 14.97 67.35
CA ALA A 526 -18.37 14.59 68.76
C ALA A 526 -17.87 15.74 69.64
N LEU A 527 -16.93 16.55 69.13
CA LEU A 527 -16.47 17.76 69.82
C LEU A 527 -17.59 18.78 69.98
N LYS A 528 -18.39 19.05 68.93
CA LYS A 528 -19.53 19.97 68.99
C LYS A 528 -20.66 19.47 69.89
N GLN A 529 -20.91 18.17 69.91
CA GLN A 529 -21.85 17.55 70.86
C GLN A 529 -21.35 17.69 72.30
N ALA A 530 -20.04 17.51 72.55
CA ALA A 530 -19.44 17.76 73.86
C ALA A 530 -19.49 19.25 74.27
N GLU A 531 -19.33 20.18 73.33
CA GLU A 531 -19.54 21.62 73.56
C GLU A 531 -20.99 21.90 73.98
N LEU A 532 -21.98 21.32 73.30
CA LEU A 532 -23.40 21.47 73.64
C LEU A 532 -23.69 20.89 75.04
N GLU A 533 -23.18 19.70 75.34
CA GLU A 533 -23.31 19.08 76.66
C GLU A 533 -22.62 19.89 77.77
N ALA A 534 -21.47 20.51 77.49
CA ALA A 534 -20.78 21.37 78.45
C ALA A 534 -21.61 22.62 78.74
N ILE A 535 -22.25 23.21 77.72
CA ILE A 535 -23.21 24.30 77.89
C ILE A 535 -24.41 23.83 78.72
N ASP A 536 -24.84 22.57 78.63
CA ASP A 536 -25.92 21.99 79.45
C ASP A 536 -25.52 21.68 80.90
N LYS A 537 -24.28 21.24 81.14
CA LYS A 537 -23.77 20.85 82.46
C LYS A 537 -23.49 22.01 83.41
N VAL A 538 -23.31 23.24 82.91
CA VAL A 538 -23.15 24.43 83.76
C VAL A 538 -24.51 24.80 84.38
N PRO A 539 -24.73 24.63 85.69
CA PRO A 539 -26.01 24.97 86.30
C PRO A 539 -26.15 26.51 86.37
N LEU A 540 -27.25 27.05 85.84
CA LEU A 540 -27.64 28.44 86.14
C LEU A 540 -28.36 28.41 87.49
N ALA A 541 -27.82 29.09 88.50
CA ALA A 541 -28.51 29.26 89.77
C ALA A 541 -29.77 30.11 89.53
N VAL A 542 -30.95 29.54 89.79
CA VAL A 542 -32.23 30.23 89.61
C VAL A 542 -32.29 31.38 90.60
N VAL A 543 -32.37 32.61 90.09
CA VAL A 543 -32.63 33.80 90.89
C VAL A 543 -34.13 34.06 90.82
N GLU A 544 -34.83 34.00 91.95
CA GLU A 544 -36.25 34.34 92.01
C GLU A 544 -36.46 35.83 91.76
N GLN A 545 -37.55 36.19 91.08
CA GLN A 545 -37.93 37.58 90.85
C GLN A 545 -38.19 38.25 92.21
N PRO A 546 -37.53 39.37 92.55
CA PRO A 546 -37.74 40.05 93.83
C PRO A 546 -39.21 40.51 93.98
N PRO A 547 -39.82 40.43 95.18
CA PRO A 547 -41.17 40.92 95.41
C PRO A 547 -41.24 42.44 95.22
N GLU A 548 -42.27 42.92 94.51
CA GLU A 548 -42.50 44.36 94.31
C GLU A 548 -42.79 45.07 95.63
N ASP A 549 -41.94 46.01 96.05
CA ASP A 549 -42.23 46.92 97.17
C ASP A 549 -43.13 48.07 96.66
N PRO A 550 -44.38 48.23 97.16
CA PRO A 550 -45.33 49.22 96.64
C PRO A 550 -44.90 50.69 96.78
N ASP A 551 -43.93 51.00 97.66
CA ASP A 551 -43.53 52.37 98.00
C ASP A 551 -42.23 52.85 97.29
N ASP A 552 -41.59 52.04 96.42
CA ASP A 552 -40.40 52.43 95.63
C ASP A 552 -40.74 52.68 94.14
N GLU A 553 -41.37 53.84 93.88
CA GLU A 553 -41.74 54.31 92.53
C GLU A 553 -40.52 54.45 91.58
N THR A 554 -39.35 54.77 92.13
CA THR A 554 -38.11 54.99 91.37
C THR A 554 -37.54 53.72 90.76
N THR A 555 -37.52 52.61 91.50
CA THR A 555 -37.05 51.31 90.98
C THR A 555 -38.03 50.74 89.95
N LYS A 556 -39.34 50.98 90.13
CA LYS A 556 -40.38 50.51 89.19
C LYS A 556 -40.27 51.20 87.82
N GLN A 557 -40.09 52.52 87.80
CA GLN A 557 -39.86 53.28 86.56
C GLN A 557 -38.55 52.88 85.85
N ALA A 558 -37.48 52.62 86.61
CA ALA A 558 -36.21 52.18 86.02
C ALA A 558 -36.28 50.79 85.38
N VAL A 559 -36.98 49.83 86.01
CA VAL A 559 -37.20 48.48 85.45
C VAL A 559 -38.09 48.54 84.21
N GLU A 560 -39.17 49.33 84.23
CA GLU A 560 -40.06 49.51 83.08
C GLU A 560 -39.32 50.14 81.88
N GLN A 561 -38.46 51.14 82.11
CA GLN A 561 -37.60 51.72 81.07
C GLN A 561 -36.57 50.72 80.51
N ILE A 562 -35.99 49.86 81.36
CA ILE A 562 -35.08 48.79 80.93
C ILE A 562 -35.81 47.76 80.06
N GLU A 563 -37.01 47.32 80.46
CA GLU A 563 -37.81 46.38 79.65
C GLU A 563 -38.24 47.03 78.33
N THR A 564 -38.65 48.30 78.34
CA THR A 564 -38.98 49.04 77.11
C THR A 564 -37.77 49.13 76.16
N LYS A 565 -36.58 49.46 76.68
CA LYS A 565 -35.34 49.52 75.89
C LYS A 565 -34.86 48.14 75.42
N LYS A 566 -35.09 47.08 76.19
CA LYS A 566 -34.83 45.70 75.76
C LYS A 566 -35.77 45.26 74.65
N GLU A 567 -37.05 45.62 74.70
CA GLU A 567 -37.98 45.37 73.60
C GLU A 567 -37.55 46.12 72.33
N GLU A 568 -37.06 47.36 72.46
CA GLU A 568 -36.45 48.10 71.34
C GLU A 568 -35.18 47.40 70.81
N LEU A 569 -34.27 46.98 71.68
CA LEU A 569 -33.05 46.25 71.29
C LEU A 569 -33.38 44.89 70.65
N ALA A 570 -34.40 44.18 71.14
CA ALA A 570 -34.87 42.92 70.58
C ALA A 570 -35.42 43.12 69.16
N LYS A 571 -36.23 44.16 68.94
CA LYS A 571 -36.72 44.53 67.59
C LYS A 571 -35.59 44.89 66.64
N ILE A 572 -34.59 45.68 67.10
CA ILE A 572 -33.43 46.03 66.28
C ILE A 572 -32.60 44.77 65.95
N ASN A 573 -32.38 43.87 66.91
CA ASN A 573 -31.64 42.63 66.69
C ASN A 573 -32.39 41.65 65.77
N GLU A 574 -33.72 41.58 65.86
CA GLU A 574 -34.56 40.80 64.95
C GLU A 574 -34.44 41.34 63.51
N GLN A 575 -34.46 42.67 63.33
CA GLN A 575 -34.21 43.31 62.03
C GLN A 575 -32.80 43.03 61.51
N ILE A 576 -31.76 43.14 62.36
CA ILE A 576 -30.38 42.80 61.98
C ILE A 576 -30.28 41.34 61.55
N SER A 577 -30.85 40.41 62.33
CA SER A 577 -30.83 38.99 61.99
C SER A 577 -31.54 38.71 60.67
N THR A 578 -32.70 39.33 60.44
CA THR A 578 -33.47 39.17 59.20
C THR A 578 -32.68 39.66 57.98
N LEU A 579 -32.11 40.86 58.09
CA LEU A 579 -31.29 41.47 57.03
C LEU A 579 -29.97 40.71 56.81
N GLN A 580 -29.38 40.12 57.85
CA GLN A 580 -28.19 39.28 57.71
C GLN A 580 -28.48 37.97 56.98
N THR A 581 -29.62 37.32 57.27
CA THR A 581 -30.09 36.15 56.53
C THR A 581 -30.37 36.51 55.07
N GLU A 582 -31.12 37.59 54.81
CA GLU A 582 -31.39 38.06 53.44
C GLU A 582 -30.10 38.40 52.69
N ARG A 583 -29.11 39.03 53.36
CA ARG A 583 -27.78 39.31 52.77
C ARG A 583 -27.05 38.02 52.39
N GLN A 584 -27.10 36.99 53.23
CA GLN A 584 -26.45 35.71 52.95
C GLN A 584 -27.11 35.00 51.77
N GLU A 585 -28.44 34.93 51.73
CA GLU A 585 -29.21 34.33 50.64
C GLU A 585 -28.98 35.07 49.31
N LEU A 586 -29.08 36.40 49.30
CA LEU A 586 -28.83 37.22 48.11
C LEU A 586 -27.37 37.16 47.66
N SER A 587 -26.41 37.03 48.58
CA SER A 587 -24.99 36.85 48.22
C SER A 587 -24.75 35.51 47.54
N ALA A 588 -25.41 34.44 48.01
CA ALA A 588 -25.37 33.13 47.35
C ALA A 588 -26.06 33.17 45.97
N GLU A 589 -27.23 33.82 45.87
CA GLU A 589 -27.93 34.04 44.60
C GLU A 589 -27.05 34.83 43.62
N SER A 590 -26.40 35.91 44.08
CA SER A 590 -25.51 36.73 43.26
C SER A 590 -24.32 35.94 42.72
N ALA A 591 -23.68 35.12 43.56
CA ALA A 591 -22.58 34.26 43.13
C ALA A 591 -23.03 33.22 42.10
N SER A 592 -24.23 32.64 42.29
CA SER A 592 -24.81 31.69 41.35
C SER A 592 -25.15 32.34 40.00
N LEU A 593 -25.79 33.51 40.01
CA LEU A 593 -26.12 34.29 38.81
C LEU A 593 -24.86 34.73 38.04
N ASN A 594 -23.82 35.17 38.74
CA ASN A 594 -22.54 35.53 38.12
C ASN A 594 -21.89 34.33 37.43
N ARG A 595 -21.93 33.15 38.07
CA ARG A 595 -21.44 31.91 37.48
C ARG A 595 -22.27 31.51 36.24
N LEU A 596 -23.60 31.63 36.31
CA LEU A 596 -24.49 31.37 35.16
C LEU A 596 -24.21 32.31 33.99
N LEU A 597 -24.01 33.61 34.25
CA LEU A 597 -23.61 34.58 33.22
C LEU A 597 -22.29 34.16 32.56
N GLY A 598 -21.28 33.79 33.35
CA GLY A 598 -20.00 33.32 32.82
C GLY A 598 -20.13 32.04 31.97
N HIS A 599 -21.03 31.11 32.32
CA HIS A 599 -21.30 29.93 31.49
C HIS A 599 -21.87 30.30 30.12
N VAL A 600 -22.80 31.28 30.08
CA VAL A 600 -23.39 31.76 28.83
C VAL A 600 -22.35 32.50 27.98
N GLU A 601 -21.52 33.35 28.58
CA GLU A 601 -20.44 34.09 27.90
C GLU A 601 -19.39 33.15 27.29
N ASN A 602 -19.02 32.09 28.00
CA ASN A 602 -18.09 31.08 27.49
C ASN A 602 -18.68 30.34 26.28
N PHE A 603 -19.95 29.95 26.34
CA PHE A 603 -20.62 29.30 25.21
C PHE A 603 -20.72 30.24 24.01
N GLU A 604 -21.03 31.52 24.22
CA GLU A 604 -21.03 32.53 23.17
C GLU A 604 -19.66 32.69 22.52
N SER A 605 -18.59 32.71 23.33
CA SER A 605 -17.21 32.79 22.85
C SER A 605 -16.79 31.57 22.02
N GLN A 606 -17.14 30.36 22.48
CA GLN A 606 -16.89 29.12 21.74
C GLN A 606 -17.61 29.10 20.39
N ARG A 607 -18.86 29.59 20.34
CA ARG A 607 -19.61 29.71 19.09
C ARG A 607 -18.94 30.69 18.12
N ILE A 608 -18.49 31.85 18.60
CA ILE A 608 -17.79 32.84 17.78
C ILE A 608 -16.51 32.24 17.21
N GLN A 609 -15.70 31.60 18.06
CA GLN A 609 -14.46 30.95 17.63
C GLN A 609 -14.72 29.85 16.59
N PHE A 610 -15.75 29.02 16.78
CA PHE A 610 -16.14 28.02 15.78
C PHE A 610 -16.49 28.65 14.43
N ILE A 611 -17.23 29.77 14.44
CA ILE A 611 -17.58 30.47 13.21
C ILE A 611 -16.32 31.03 12.54
N GLU A 612 -15.44 31.71 13.28
CA GLU A 612 -14.20 32.30 12.75
C GLU A 612 -13.24 31.25 12.17
N GLU A 613 -13.07 30.10 12.83
CA GLU A 613 -12.14 29.05 12.40
C GLU A 613 -12.61 28.28 11.17
N ASN A 614 -13.93 28.21 10.92
CA ASN A 614 -14.52 27.37 9.87
C ASN A 614 -15.22 28.17 8.76
N GLN A 615 -15.22 29.50 8.83
CA GLN A 615 -15.95 30.36 7.88
C GLN A 615 -15.58 30.06 6.41
N GLN A 616 -14.28 29.98 6.11
CA GLN A 616 -13.81 29.72 4.74
C GLN A 616 -14.26 28.36 4.21
N GLU A 617 -14.24 27.31 5.04
CA GLU A 617 -14.62 25.95 4.65
C GLU A 617 -16.11 25.84 4.30
N PHE A 618 -16.96 26.52 5.07
CA PHE A 618 -18.39 26.63 4.76
C PHE A 618 -18.64 27.44 3.48
N GLU A 619 -17.93 28.55 3.29
CA GLU A 619 -18.02 29.38 2.07
C GLU A 619 -17.59 28.59 0.81
N ASP A 620 -16.50 27.83 0.90
CA ASP A 620 -15.99 26.97 -0.17
C ASP A 620 -17.00 25.85 -0.52
N ALA A 621 -17.73 25.34 0.49
CA ALA A 621 -18.83 24.38 0.32
C ALA A 621 -20.15 25.03 -0.16
N GLY A 622 -20.19 26.36 -0.35
CA GLY A 622 -21.36 27.10 -0.82
C GLY A 622 -22.42 27.35 0.25
N PHE A 623 -22.08 27.25 1.53
CA PHE A 623 -22.98 27.50 2.65
C PHE A 623 -22.58 28.76 3.42
N ASP A 624 -23.57 29.53 3.88
CA ASP A 624 -23.34 30.57 4.89
C ASP A 624 -23.39 29.93 6.27
N ILE A 625 -22.24 29.86 6.95
CA ILE A 625 -22.11 29.30 8.30
C ILE A 625 -23.10 29.93 9.30
N ASN A 626 -23.46 31.21 9.13
CA ASN A 626 -24.42 31.89 10.01
C ASN A 626 -25.85 31.41 9.80
N THR A 627 -26.18 30.85 8.64
CA THR A 627 -27.49 30.22 8.38
C THR A 627 -27.60 28.82 8.96
N ILE A 628 -26.47 28.11 9.07
CA ILE A 628 -26.42 26.75 9.62
C ILE A 628 -26.28 26.79 11.14
N VAL A 629 -25.37 27.61 11.67
CA VAL A 629 -25.10 27.76 13.11
C VAL A 629 -25.83 29.00 13.65
N ASN A 630 -27.16 28.92 13.70
CA ASN A 630 -27.99 30.00 14.21
C ASN A 630 -28.48 29.70 15.64
N VAL A 631 -27.85 30.34 16.63
CA VAL A 631 -28.22 30.25 18.04
C VAL A 631 -28.51 31.66 18.57
N THR A 632 -29.70 31.86 19.13
CA THR A 632 -30.07 33.13 19.77
C THR A 632 -29.79 33.05 21.27
N ILE A 633 -28.89 33.89 21.77
CA ILE A 633 -28.52 33.96 23.18
C ILE A 633 -29.15 35.21 23.80
N ASN A 634 -30.04 35.04 24.78
CA ASN A 634 -30.63 36.14 25.53
C ASN A 634 -30.12 36.16 26.98
N ARG A 635 -29.19 37.08 27.28
CA ARG A 635 -28.64 37.29 28.63
C ARG A 635 -29.41 38.30 29.48
N GLU A 636 -30.38 39.00 28.88
CA GLU A 636 -31.08 40.12 29.51
C GLU A 636 -31.76 39.71 30.83
N PRO A 637 -32.52 38.59 30.92
CA PRO A 637 -33.18 38.19 32.16
C PRO A 637 -32.21 37.91 33.31
N LEU A 638 -31.06 37.30 33.01
CA LEU A 638 -30.02 36.99 34.00
C LEU A 638 -29.31 38.27 34.46
N THR A 639 -29.01 39.17 33.53
CA THR A 639 -28.31 40.42 33.81
C THR A 639 -29.18 41.36 34.64
N GLU A 640 -30.47 41.47 34.32
CA GLU A 640 -31.45 42.25 35.10
C GLU A 640 -31.57 41.72 36.53
N ARG A 641 -31.75 40.40 36.68
CA ARG A 641 -31.84 39.77 38.01
C ARG A 641 -30.57 39.95 38.82
N PHE A 642 -29.40 39.76 38.22
CA PHE A 642 -28.11 39.95 38.88
C PHE A 642 -27.93 41.40 39.35
N THR A 643 -28.30 42.38 38.52
CA THR A 643 -28.23 43.80 38.85
C THR A 643 -29.18 44.16 39.99
N ALA A 644 -30.40 43.61 39.98
CA ALA A 644 -31.38 43.80 41.05
C ALA A 644 -30.90 43.22 42.39
N VAL A 645 -30.33 42.01 42.39
CA VAL A 645 -29.75 41.37 43.58
C VAL A 645 -28.58 42.18 44.12
N LYS A 646 -27.68 42.67 43.25
CA LYS A 646 -26.57 43.56 43.66
C LYS A 646 -27.07 44.87 44.28
N ALA A 647 -28.10 45.49 43.70
CA ALA A 647 -28.69 46.71 44.23
C ALA A 647 -29.28 46.48 45.63
N LYS A 648 -30.03 45.39 45.83
CA LYS A 648 -30.52 44.98 47.16
C LYS A 648 -29.40 44.70 48.16
N LEU A 649 -28.34 44.01 47.75
CA LEU A 649 -27.18 43.76 48.64
C LEU A 649 -26.53 45.08 49.10
N ALA A 650 -26.43 46.07 48.20
CA ALA A 650 -25.92 47.40 48.54
C ALA A 650 -26.86 48.14 49.51
N GLU A 651 -28.19 48.03 49.32
CA GLU A 651 -29.19 48.60 50.23
C GLU A 651 -29.11 47.97 51.63
N ILE A 652 -29.04 46.63 51.71
CA ILE A 652 -28.92 45.90 52.98
C ILE A 652 -27.61 46.27 53.70
N ALA A 653 -26.50 46.43 52.96
CA ALA A 653 -25.23 46.87 53.54
C ALA A 653 -25.36 48.26 54.18
N VAL A 654 -26.03 49.21 53.52
CA VAL A 654 -26.31 50.54 54.08
C VAL A 654 -27.19 50.46 55.33
N LEU A 655 -28.23 49.63 55.35
CA LEU A 655 -29.11 49.46 56.50
C LEU A 655 -28.40 48.85 57.72
N LEU A 656 -27.54 47.85 57.49
CA LEU A 656 -26.80 47.16 58.54
C LEU A 656 -25.63 47.97 59.08
N ASP A 657 -24.76 48.45 58.19
CA ASP A 657 -23.44 49.01 58.52
C ASP A 657 -23.44 50.56 58.54
N GLY A 658 -24.45 51.19 57.95
CA GLY A 658 -24.57 52.64 57.83
C GLY A 658 -23.76 53.22 56.66
N LYS A 659 -23.72 54.55 56.57
CA LYS A 659 -22.87 55.29 55.62
C LYS A 659 -21.83 56.11 56.38
N PRO A 660 -20.52 55.98 56.07
CA PRO A 660 -19.50 56.87 56.62
C PRO A 660 -19.71 58.31 56.10
N ALA A 661 -19.31 59.30 56.91
CA ALA A 661 -19.38 60.71 56.49
C ALA A 661 -18.52 60.94 55.25
N THR A 662 -19.07 61.64 54.27
CA THR A 662 -18.33 62.19 53.12
C THR A 662 -18.28 63.71 53.25
N GLU A 663 -17.50 64.41 52.42
CA GLU A 663 -17.38 65.88 52.48
C GLU A 663 -18.72 66.62 52.28
N GLU A 664 -19.76 65.93 51.78
CA GLU A 664 -21.07 66.51 51.41
C GLU A 664 -22.26 65.92 52.20
N GLU A 665 -22.11 64.79 52.93
CA GLU A 665 -23.21 64.12 53.66
C GLU A 665 -22.80 63.69 55.10
N GLU A 666 -23.68 63.92 56.08
CA GLU A 666 -23.51 63.47 57.47
C GLU A 666 -23.55 61.94 57.59
N ALA A 667 -22.81 61.39 58.56
CA ALA A 667 -22.79 59.94 58.82
C ALA A 667 -24.19 59.45 59.26
N VAL A 668 -24.69 58.42 58.58
CA VAL A 668 -25.93 57.74 58.97
C VAL A 668 -25.57 56.46 59.73
N PRO A 669 -25.88 56.35 61.04
CA PRO A 669 -25.62 55.14 61.81
C PRO A 669 -26.48 53.97 61.31
N GLY A 670 -25.87 52.82 61.02
CA GLY A 670 -26.59 51.59 60.68
C GLY A 670 -27.27 50.96 61.90
N LEU A 671 -28.13 49.97 61.65
CA LEU A 671 -28.84 49.22 62.70
C LEU A 671 -27.87 48.58 63.71
N THR A 672 -26.69 48.14 63.28
CA THR A 672 -25.65 47.58 64.18
C THR A 672 -25.09 48.62 65.16
N ALA A 673 -24.91 49.86 64.71
CA ALA A 673 -24.53 50.98 65.57
C ALA A 673 -25.67 51.35 66.53
N ALA A 674 -26.91 51.38 66.06
CA ALA A 674 -28.10 51.64 66.88
C ALA A 674 -28.30 50.57 67.97
N ALA A 675 -28.10 49.28 67.65
CA ALA A 675 -28.13 48.19 68.62
C ALA A 675 -27.06 48.37 69.71
N THR A 676 -25.84 48.75 69.32
CA THR A 676 -24.73 49.01 70.26
C THR A 676 -25.02 50.18 71.20
N VAL A 677 -25.66 51.24 70.70
CA VAL A 677 -26.08 52.40 71.50
C VAL A 677 -27.19 52.00 72.48
N CYS A 678 -28.17 51.23 72.03
CA CYS A 678 -29.27 50.75 72.88
C CYS A 678 -28.76 49.80 73.98
N ASP A 679 -27.84 48.88 73.65
CA ASP A 679 -27.21 47.97 74.62
C ASP A 679 -26.36 48.70 75.68
N LYS A 680 -25.62 49.75 75.27
CA LYS A 680 -24.91 50.64 76.22
C LYS A 680 -25.88 51.39 77.15
N ALA A 681 -27.02 51.85 76.64
CA ALA A 681 -28.04 52.52 77.44
C ALA A 681 -28.69 51.56 78.46
N ILE A 682 -29.01 50.34 78.04
CA ILE A 682 -29.52 49.27 78.93
C ILE A 682 -28.49 48.96 80.03
N THR A 683 -27.21 48.81 79.66
CA THR A 683 -26.14 48.52 80.63
C THR A 683 -25.98 49.66 81.66
N ALA A 684 -26.03 50.92 81.22
CA ALA A 684 -25.96 52.07 82.12
C ALA A 684 -27.16 52.16 83.09
N MET A 685 -28.37 51.82 82.62
CA MET A 685 -29.58 51.75 83.47
C MET A 685 -29.51 50.57 84.46
N GLN A 686 -28.98 49.42 84.02
CA GLN A 686 -28.77 48.24 84.87
C GLN A 686 -27.77 48.49 86.00
N ASP A 687 -26.78 49.37 85.79
CA ASP A 687 -25.79 49.71 86.81
C ASP A 687 -26.35 50.56 87.97
N GLY A 688 -27.49 51.24 87.76
CA GLY A 688 -28.18 52.05 88.77
C GLY A 688 -29.17 51.29 89.67
N LEU A 689 -29.40 49.98 89.45
CA LEU A 689 -30.36 49.17 90.20
C LEU A 689 -29.81 48.67 91.55
N ALA A 690 -30.69 48.53 92.55
CA ALA A 690 -30.36 47.91 93.84
C ALA A 690 -29.95 46.43 93.70
N ALA A 691 -29.14 45.94 94.65
CA ALA A 691 -28.45 44.64 94.56
C ALA A 691 -29.33 43.42 94.20
N PRO A 692 -30.59 43.25 94.69
CA PRO A 692 -31.44 42.11 94.34
C PRO A 692 -31.92 42.13 92.88
N GLN A 693 -32.34 43.30 92.37
CA GLN A 693 -32.86 43.45 91.01
C GLN A 693 -31.75 43.30 89.96
N LYS A 694 -30.53 43.78 90.29
CA LYS A 694 -29.33 43.61 89.46
C LYS A 694 -28.96 42.13 89.28
N ALA A 695 -29.13 41.31 90.32
CA ALA A 695 -28.87 39.87 90.26
C ALA A 695 -29.87 39.10 89.37
N TYR A 696 -31.16 39.45 89.41
CA TYR A 696 -32.18 38.83 88.56
C TYR A 696 -32.02 39.20 87.07
N GLN A 697 -31.69 40.46 86.78
CA GLN A 697 -31.41 40.93 85.42
C GLN A 697 -30.14 40.30 84.84
N ALA A 698 -29.10 40.07 85.65
CA ALA A 698 -27.91 39.33 85.24
C ALA A 698 -28.21 37.85 84.93
N TYR A 699 -29.12 37.21 85.69
CA TYR A 699 -29.58 35.84 85.43
C TYR A 699 -30.28 35.70 84.07
N LEU A 700 -31.20 36.60 83.72
CA LEU A 700 -31.90 36.58 82.42
C LEU A 700 -30.94 36.77 81.25
N LYS A 701 -29.97 37.70 81.37
CA LYS A 701 -28.94 37.95 80.37
C LYS A 701 -28.05 36.71 80.13
N GLU A 702 -27.67 36.02 81.20
CA GLU A 702 -26.89 34.78 81.09
C GLU A 702 -27.71 33.61 80.50
N GLN A 703 -29.01 33.53 80.81
CA GLN A 703 -29.92 32.54 80.23
C GLN A 703 -30.08 32.73 78.71
N GLU A 704 -30.24 33.97 78.26
CA GLU A 704 -30.32 34.31 76.85
C GLU A 704 -28.99 34.06 76.12
N ALA A 705 -27.86 34.47 76.72
CA ALA A 705 -26.52 34.20 76.20
C ALA A 705 -26.23 32.69 76.10
N ARG A 706 -26.79 31.88 77.02
CA ARG A 706 -26.70 30.41 76.97
C ARG A 706 -27.51 29.84 75.80
N ASN A 707 -28.74 30.28 75.60
CA ASN A 707 -29.58 29.83 74.47
C ASN A 707 -28.97 30.20 73.11
N LYS A 708 -28.39 31.40 72.99
CA LYS A 708 -27.70 31.84 71.77
C LYS A 708 -26.47 30.98 71.46
N ARG A 709 -25.67 30.62 72.48
CA ARG A 709 -24.54 29.68 72.33
C ARG A 709 -24.99 28.30 71.87
N LYS A 710 -26.09 27.77 72.42
CA LYS A 710 -26.67 26.48 71.98
C LYS A 710 -27.09 26.51 70.52
N ALA A 711 -27.83 27.55 70.11
CA ALA A 711 -28.30 27.70 68.74
C ALA A 711 -27.13 27.78 67.74
N ALA A 712 -26.04 28.47 68.11
CA ALA A 712 -24.84 28.58 67.27
C ALA A 712 -24.09 27.24 67.11
N VAL A 713 -24.06 26.38 68.14
CA VAL A 713 -23.42 25.05 68.07
C VAL A 713 -24.28 24.05 67.27
N ILE A 714 -25.60 24.11 67.40
CA ILE A 714 -26.53 23.25 66.66
C ILE A 714 -26.51 23.60 65.16
N GLY A 715 -26.68 24.89 64.83
CA GLY A 715 -26.58 25.40 63.46
C GLY A 715 -27.59 24.78 62.47
N ASN A 716 -27.21 24.76 61.18
CA ASN A 716 -27.99 24.18 60.09
C ASN A 716 -27.04 23.46 59.08
N ALA A 717 -27.60 22.86 58.03
CA ALA A 717 -26.86 22.04 57.06
C ALA A 717 -25.81 22.82 56.24
N GLU A 718 -25.91 24.14 56.17
CA GLU A 718 -25.02 24.99 55.36
C GLU A 718 -23.97 25.74 56.21
N THR A 719 -24.18 25.82 57.52
CA THR A 719 -23.28 26.54 58.43
C THR A 719 -22.13 25.63 58.84
N ALA A 720 -20.94 25.86 58.28
CA ALA A 720 -19.75 25.08 58.61
C ALA A 720 -19.45 25.09 60.12
N ASP A 721 -18.86 23.99 60.61
CA ASP A 721 -18.49 23.81 62.01
C ASP A 721 -19.67 23.76 63.01
N THR A 722 -20.81 23.21 62.57
CA THR A 722 -22.01 23.00 63.40
C THR A 722 -22.44 21.53 63.41
N ILE A 723 -23.28 21.13 64.37
CA ILE A 723 -23.76 19.74 64.51
C ILE A 723 -24.48 19.29 63.23
N VAL A 724 -25.49 20.07 62.77
CA VAL A 724 -26.31 19.69 61.60
C VAL A 724 -25.48 19.63 60.32
N TYR A 725 -24.48 20.50 60.16
CA TYR A 725 -23.55 20.46 59.02
C TYR A 725 -22.77 19.14 58.95
N TYR A 726 -22.15 18.73 60.07
CA TYR A 726 -21.36 17.48 60.10
C TYR A 726 -22.25 16.24 59.90
N GLU A 727 -23.47 16.22 60.47
CA GLU A 727 -24.44 15.15 60.26
C GLU A 727 -24.84 14.99 58.78
N GLU A 728 -25.17 16.08 58.09
CA GLU A 728 -25.52 16.03 56.67
C GLU A 728 -24.30 15.70 55.78
N ARG A 729 -23.08 16.14 56.13
CA ARG A 729 -21.85 15.75 55.40
C ARG A 729 -21.55 14.25 55.54
N ILE A 730 -21.67 13.68 56.74
CA ILE A 730 -21.50 12.24 56.96
C ILE A 730 -22.56 11.45 56.20
N LYS A 731 -23.82 11.90 56.25
CA LYS A 731 -24.93 11.28 55.51
C LYS A 731 -24.72 11.33 54.00
N ARG A 732 -24.28 12.48 53.47
CA ARG A 732 -23.93 12.64 52.05
C ARG A 732 -22.79 11.68 51.65
N ALA A 733 -21.71 11.64 52.41
CA ALA A 733 -20.55 10.78 52.16
C ALA A 733 -20.90 9.29 52.20
N THR A 734 -21.81 8.87 53.09
CA THR A 734 -22.13 7.45 53.30
C THR A 734 -23.33 6.94 52.50
N LYS A 735 -24.26 7.80 52.09
CA LYS A 735 -25.51 7.40 51.41
C LYS A 735 -25.74 7.98 50.01
N VAL A 736 -25.14 9.12 49.68
CA VAL A 736 -25.42 9.83 48.40
C VAL A 736 -24.27 9.68 47.43
N ILE A 737 -23.04 9.92 47.91
CA ILE A 737 -21.83 9.86 47.07
C ILE A 737 -21.58 8.47 46.45
N PRO A 738 -21.87 7.32 47.10
CA PRO A 738 -21.65 6.01 46.48
C PRO A 738 -22.43 5.82 45.17
N ASP A 739 -23.71 6.18 45.14
CA ASP A 739 -24.54 6.08 43.94
C ASP A 739 -24.06 7.06 42.86
N GLN A 740 -23.73 8.31 43.24
CA GLN A 740 -23.15 9.30 42.33
C GLN A 740 -21.80 8.83 41.73
N LEU A 741 -20.95 8.18 42.52
CA LEU A 741 -19.68 7.63 42.02
C LEU A 741 -19.92 6.49 41.03
N SER A 742 -20.95 5.67 41.25
CA SER A 742 -21.33 4.63 40.29
C SER A 742 -21.75 5.24 38.95
N GLU A 743 -22.60 6.28 38.98
CA GLU A 743 -23.04 7.00 37.79
C GLU A 743 -21.88 7.67 37.05
N LEU A 744 -21.03 8.42 37.77
CA LEU A 744 -19.88 9.11 37.16
C LEU A 744 -18.84 8.14 36.59
N ARG A 745 -18.66 6.96 37.21
CA ARG A 745 -17.75 5.94 36.69
C ARG A 745 -18.30 5.28 35.42
N GLU A 746 -19.60 5.06 35.34
CA GLU A 746 -20.25 4.56 34.13
C GLU A 746 -20.20 5.60 33.00
N GLU A 747 -20.43 6.88 33.32
CA GLU A 747 -20.23 7.98 32.37
C GLU A 747 -18.78 8.01 31.84
N ARG A 748 -17.79 7.83 32.72
CA ARG A 748 -16.38 7.77 32.31
C ARG A 748 -16.12 6.58 31.40
N ARG A 749 -16.69 5.42 31.72
CA ARG A 749 -16.58 4.22 30.89
C ARG A 749 -17.10 4.47 29.47
N GLN A 750 -18.25 5.14 29.36
CA GLN A 750 -18.83 5.49 28.07
C GLN A 750 -17.97 6.47 27.29
N LEU A 751 -17.45 7.53 27.94
CA LEU A 751 -16.53 8.47 27.28
C LEU A 751 -15.21 7.83 26.83
N VAL A 752 -14.69 6.87 27.60
CA VAL A 752 -13.49 6.10 27.22
C VAL A 752 -13.76 5.24 25.99
N ARG A 753 -14.94 4.60 25.90
CA ARG A 753 -15.37 3.87 24.71
C ARG A 753 -15.44 4.79 23.49
N GLU A 754 -16.11 5.94 23.61
CA GLU A 754 -16.22 6.93 22.53
C GLU A 754 -14.85 7.47 22.10
N LEU A 755 -13.96 7.73 23.05
CA LEU A 755 -12.59 8.17 22.76
C LEU A 755 -11.81 7.11 21.98
N HIS A 756 -12.00 5.83 22.30
CA HIS A 756 -11.37 4.72 21.57
C HIS A 756 -11.96 4.56 20.17
N GLU A 757 -13.28 4.65 20.03
CA GLU A 757 -13.96 4.59 18.73
C GLU A 757 -13.50 5.71 17.78
N GLU A 758 -13.29 6.93 18.30
CA GLU A 758 -12.71 8.02 17.50
C GLU A 758 -11.25 7.74 17.10
N LEU A 759 -10.44 7.13 17.97
CA LEU A 759 -9.09 6.67 17.61
C LEU A 759 -9.12 5.59 16.52
N VAL A 760 -10.00 4.59 16.62
CA VAL A 760 -10.19 3.55 15.60
C VAL A 760 -10.70 4.13 14.29
N SER A 761 -11.51 5.20 14.33
CA SER A 761 -11.96 5.86 13.10
C SER A 761 -10.80 6.45 12.28
N ILE A 762 -9.69 6.83 12.94
CA ILE A 762 -8.47 7.23 12.24
C ILE A 762 -7.83 6.04 11.52
N GLN A 763 -7.81 4.85 12.13
CA GLN A 763 -7.32 3.62 11.48
C GLN A 763 -8.03 3.34 10.15
N VAL A 764 -9.35 3.50 10.10
CA VAL A 764 -10.16 3.28 8.88
C VAL A 764 -9.74 4.23 7.74
N ILE A 765 -9.38 5.48 8.05
CA ILE A 765 -8.88 6.44 7.05
C ILE A 765 -7.62 5.89 6.37
N TYR A 766 -6.69 5.30 7.14
CA TYR A 766 -5.49 4.69 6.58
C TYR A 766 -5.82 3.47 5.73
N GLU A 767 -6.67 2.55 6.22
CA GLU A 767 -7.08 1.37 5.44
C GLU A 767 -7.66 1.77 4.07
N ASP A 768 -8.51 2.80 4.05
CA ASP A 768 -9.11 3.33 2.81
C ASP A 768 -8.09 3.95 1.84
N LEU A 769 -7.06 4.64 2.35
CA LEU A 769 -6.01 5.26 1.52
C LEU A 769 -5.06 4.22 0.93
N TYR A 770 -4.80 3.13 1.64
CA TYR A 770 -3.88 2.08 1.23
C TYR A 770 -4.55 0.95 0.43
N ALA A 771 -5.88 0.84 0.47
CA ALA A 771 -6.66 -0.16 -0.26
C ALA A 771 -6.35 -0.25 -1.77
N PRO A 772 -6.16 0.86 -2.53
CA PRO A 772 -5.81 0.77 -3.96
C PRO A 772 -4.48 0.05 -4.19
N VAL A 773 -3.48 0.31 -3.34
CA VAL A 773 -2.16 -0.30 -3.43
C VAL A 773 -2.22 -1.77 -3.02
N GLN A 774 -2.95 -2.10 -1.95
CA GLN A 774 -3.21 -3.48 -1.53
C GLN A 774 -3.85 -4.30 -2.67
N LYS A 775 -4.82 -3.71 -3.39
CA LYS A 775 -5.49 -4.36 -4.51
C LYS A 775 -4.52 -4.67 -5.64
N ILE A 776 -3.71 -3.71 -6.09
CA ILE A 776 -2.74 -3.94 -7.19
C ILE A 776 -1.70 -4.98 -6.78
N ALA A 777 -1.22 -4.92 -5.53
CA ALA A 777 -0.29 -5.92 -5.01
C ALA A 777 -0.93 -7.33 -4.99
N SER A 778 -2.20 -7.44 -4.60
CA SER A 778 -2.93 -8.72 -4.59
C SER A 778 -3.21 -9.27 -6.00
N GLU A 779 -3.55 -8.43 -6.97
CA GLU A 779 -3.70 -8.82 -8.38
C GLU A 779 -2.35 -9.22 -8.98
N ALA A 780 -1.27 -8.59 -8.54
CA ALA A 780 0.07 -9.01 -8.90
C ALA A 780 0.44 -10.37 -8.28
N ALA A 781 -0.12 -10.70 -7.12
CA ALA A 781 0.07 -11.91 -6.32
C ALA A 781 -0.53 -13.20 -6.92
N GLU A 782 -1.33 -13.12 -7.99
CA GLU A 782 -1.94 -14.31 -8.65
C GLU A 782 -0.91 -15.21 -9.37
N SER A 783 0.36 -14.79 -9.48
CA SER A 783 1.46 -15.68 -9.91
C SER A 783 1.92 -16.55 -8.73
N PRO A 784 2.24 -17.85 -8.92
CA PRO A 784 2.66 -18.76 -7.84
C PRO A 784 3.88 -18.31 -7.01
N HIS A 785 4.53 -17.20 -7.39
CA HIS A 785 5.72 -16.65 -6.74
C HIS A 785 5.57 -15.19 -6.30
N ALA A 786 4.39 -14.60 -6.46
CA ALA A 786 4.26 -13.16 -6.32
C ALA A 786 4.14 -12.66 -4.88
N VAL A 787 4.41 -11.37 -4.75
CA VAL A 787 4.70 -10.66 -3.50
C VAL A 787 3.44 -10.54 -2.65
N GLN A 788 3.44 -11.16 -1.46
CA GLN A 788 2.39 -10.93 -0.44
C GLN A 788 2.72 -9.63 0.30
N LEU A 789 2.25 -8.51 -0.24
CA LEU A 789 2.20 -7.24 0.45
C LEU A 789 0.92 -7.17 1.27
N GLU A 790 1.06 -6.85 2.54
CA GLU A 790 -0.05 -6.63 3.46
C GLU A 790 0.14 -5.28 4.13
N PHE A 791 -0.86 -4.41 4.00
CA PHE A 791 -0.95 -3.19 4.79
C PHE A 791 -1.88 -3.45 5.97
N ASP A 792 -1.39 -3.17 7.17
CA ASP A 792 -2.13 -3.31 8.42
C ASP A 792 -2.00 -2.02 9.22
N ALA A 793 -3.12 -1.49 9.70
CA ALA A 793 -3.15 -0.37 10.62
C ALA A 793 -3.74 -0.89 11.93
N SER A 794 -3.08 -0.65 13.05
CA SER A 794 -3.54 -1.11 14.35
C SER A 794 -3.27 -0.10 15.45
N VAL A 795 -4.13 -0.13 16.47
CA VAL A 795 -3.95 0.63 17.70
C VAL A 795 -2.90 -0.07 18.55
N VAL A 796 -1.80 0.62 18.82
CA VAL A 796 -0.69 0.08 19.62
C VAL A 796 -0.47 0.88 20.89
N ASN A 797 -0.02 0.18 21.93
CA ASN A 797 0.44 0.78 23.16
C ASN A 797 1.88 1.32 23.02
N THR A 798 2.07 2.61 23.27
CA THR A 798 3.33 3.34 23.23
C THR A 798 3.89 3.60 24.64
N GLY A 799 4.25 2.52 25.33
CA GLY A 799 5.05 2.59 26.55
C GLY A 799 4.27 2.68 27.86
N PHE A 800 3.04 2.13 27.91
CA PHE A 800 2.22 2.09 29.12
C PHE A 800 2.95 1.53 30.32
N GLU A 801 3.69 0.42 30.17
CA GLU A 801 4.45 -0.21 31.27
C GLU A 801 5.36 0.80 31.98
N THR A 802 6.14 1.55 31.22
CA THR A 802 7.15 2.46 31.81
C THR A 802 6.50 3.68 32.43
N ASN A 803 5.57 4.30 31.70
CA ASN A 803 4.95 5.56 32.09
C ASN A 803 3.95 5.39 33.25
N PHE A 804 3.16 4.29 33.25
CA PHE A 804 2.27 3.96 34.37
C PHE A 804 3.06 3.68 35.65
N LEU A 805 4.10 2.84 35.57
CA LEU A 805 4.89 2.46 36.74
C LEU A 805 5.69 3.63 37.33
N ASP A 806 5.88 4.73 36.59
CA ASP A 806 6.45 5.97 37.13
C ASP A 806 5.52 6.68 38.12
N PHE A 807 4.21 6.43 38.08
CA PHE A 807 3.26 6.94 39.07
C PHE A 807 3.30 6.14 40.39
N ILE A 808 3.70 4.87 40.35
CA ILE A 808 3.52 3.92 41.44
C ILE A 808 4.80 3.76 42.28
N HIS A 809 4.66 3.86 43.60
CA HIS A 809 5.74 3.68 44.56
C HIS A 809 5.91 2.19 44.89
N LYS A 810 6.82 1.52 44.19
CA LYS A 810 7.03 0.06 44.21
C LYS A 810 7.45 -0.54 45.56
N GLY A 811 7.82 0.28 46.54
CA GLY A 811 8.06 -0.11 47.94
C GLY A 811 6.84 -0.05 48.87
N LYS A 812 5.66 0.32 48.36
CA LYS A 812 4.41 0.39 49.14
C LYS A 812 3.55 -0.84 48.86
N LYS A 813 2.82 -1.29 49.88
CA LYS A 813 1.91 -2.43 49.77
C LYS A 813 0.87 -2.20 48.67
N GLY A 814 0.66 -3.17 47.79
CA GLY A 814 -0.22 -3.09 46.62
C GLY A 814 0.12 -4.19 45.61
N ASN A 815 -0.68 -4.37 44.56
CA ASN A 815 -0.42 -5.41 43.54
C ASN A 815 0.84 -5.09 42.70
N PHE A 816 1.24 -3.82 42.63
CA PHE A 816 2.44 -3.35 41.93
C PHE A 816 3.65 -3.19 42.88
N TYR A 817 3.71 -3.99 43.95
CA TYR A 817 4.85 -4.05 44.85
C TYR A 817 6.01 -4.83 44.22
N GLY A 818 7.23 -4.29 44.29
CA GLY A 818 8.43 -4.88 43.69
C GLY A 818 8.69 -4.43 42.26
N GLU A 819 9.96 -4.30 41.87
CA GLU A 819 10.36 -3.77 40.55
C GLU A 819 10.15 -4.80 39.43
N GLU A 820 10.50 -6.07 39.66
CA GLU A 820 10.34 -7.13 38.64
C GLU A 820 8.89 -7.66 38.61
N GLU A 821 8.25 -7.77 39.77
CA GLU A 821 6.89 -8.26 39.91
C GLU A 821 5.88 -7.31 39.24
N SER A 822 6.02 -6.00 39.47
CA SER A 822 5.14 -4.99 38.85
C SER A 822 5.29 -4.93 37.32
N ARG A 823 6.52 -5.09 36.79
CA ARG A 823 6.76 -5.17 35.34
C ARG A 823 6.19 -6.44 34.73
N THR A 824 6.34 -7.58 35.42
CA THR A 824 5.80 -8.87 34.95
C THR A 824 4.29 -8.81 34.89
N LEU A 825 3.63 -8.37 35.96
CA LEU A 825 2.17 -8.18 36.00
C LEU A 825 1.70 -7.26 34.87
N MET A 826 2.41 -6.15 34.63
CA MET A 826 2.05 -5.21 33.58
C MET A 826 2.20 -5.81 32.17
N ARG A 827 3.25 -6.59 31.91
CA ARG A 827 3.42 -7.27 30.62
C ARG A 827 2.36 -8.33 30.37
N ASP A 828 1.95 -9.05 31.42
CA ASP A 828 0.89 -10.04 31.31
C ASP A 828 -0.45 -9.38 31.02
N LEU A 829 -0.79 -8.29 31.72
CA LEU A 829 -1.98 -7.47 31.44
C LEU A 829 -1.96 -6.91 30.01
N LEU A 830 -0.86 -6.30 29.58
CA LEU A 830 -0.77 -5.74 28.22
C LEU A 830 -0.86 -6.80 27.11
N ARG A 831 -0.60 -8.08 27.42
CA ARG A 831 -0.76 -9.21 26.48
C ARG A 831 -2.15 -9.83 26.50
N SER A 832 -2.92 -9.64 27.56
CA SER A 832 -4.25 -10.24 27.71
C SER A 832 -5.36 -9.42 27.04
N TYR A 833 -5.09 -8.17 26.66
CA TYR A 833 -6.06 -7.25 26.08
C TYR A 833 -5.70 -6.87 24.63
N ASP A 834 -6.72 -6.81 23.77
CA ASP A 834 -6.60 -6.31 22.40
C ASP A 834 -6.97 -4.82 22.32
N PHE A 835 -5.98 -3.97 22.05
CA PHE A 835 -6.19 -2.52 21.96
C PHE A 835 -6.95 -2.08 20.70
N ASN A 836 -7.29 -2.99 19.78
CA ASN A 836 -8.15 -2.68 18.63
C ASN A 836 -9.66 -2.81 18.98
N SER A 837 -10.00 -3.32 20.16
CA SER A 837 -11.39 -3.48 20.62
C SER A 837 -11.74 -2.49 21.73
N SER A 838 -12.80 -1.71 21.56
CA SER A 838 -13.22 -0.70 22.53
C SER A 838 -13.63 -1.32 23.87
N ASP A 839 -14.27 -2.48 23.86
CA ASP A 839 -14.65 -3.21 25.08
C ASP A 839 -13.44 -3.77 25.83
N GLU A 840 -12.42 -4.27 25.11
CA GLU A 840 -11.19 -4.77 25.73
C GLU A 840 -10.38 -3.62 26.36
N VAL A 841 -10.33 -2.45 25.72
CA VAL A 841 -9.66 -1.26 26.30
C VAL A 841 -10.38 -0.76 27.54
N VAL A 842 -11.71 -0.73 27.52
CA VAL A 842 -12.51 -0.41 28.71
C VAL A 842 -12.21 -1.40 29.84
N ASN A 843 -12.25 -2.71 29.56
CA ASN A 843 -11.97 -3.77 30.52
C ASN A 843 -10.54 -3.64 31.09
N PHE A 844 -9.56 -3.31 30.25
CA PHE A 844 -8.19 -3.03 30.69
C PHE A 844 -8.13 -1.88 31.69
N THR A 845 -8.81 -0.75 31.40
CA THR A 845 -8.82 0.39 32.35
C THR A 845 -9.52 0.04 33.67
N ASP A 846 -10.59 -0.76 33.61
CA ASP A 846 -11.30 -1.25 34.79
C ASP A 846 -10.44 -2.20 35.62
N GLU A 847 -9.70 -3.12 34.99
CA GLU A 847 -8.78 -4.02 35.69
C GLU A 847 -7.62 -3.26 36.34
N ILE A 848 -7.06 -2.25 35.66
CA ILE A 848 -6.02 -1.40 36.26
C ILE A 848 -6.55 -0.69 37.51
N ILE A 849 -7.77 -0.14 37.48
CA ILE A 849 -8.38 0.48 38.66
C ILE A 849 -8.69 -0.55 39.76
N ASP A 850 -9.20 -1.72 39.42
CA ASP A 850 -9.43 -2.80 40.39
C ASP A 850 -8.12 -3.19 41.08
N LYS A 851 -7.03 -3.40 40.34
CA LYS A 851 -5.71 -3.71 40.90
C LYS A 851 -5.11 -2.55 41.71
N LEU A 852 -5.49 -1.29 41.46
CA LEU A 852 -5.09 -0.14 42.28
C LEU A 852 -5.93 0.02 43.55
N THR A 853 -7.17 -0.47 43.57
CA THR A 853 -8.12 -0.32 44.68
C THR A 853 -8.24 -1.56 45.56
N ASN A 854 -7.89 -2.74 45.05
CA ASN A 854 -7.99 -4.03 45.74
C ASN A 854 -6.67 -4.78 45.67
N PHE A 855 -6.00 -4.94 46.81
CA PHE A 855 -4.79 -5.75 46.93
C PHE A 855 -5.15 -7.23 47.12
N GLU A 856 -4.69 -8.10 46.23
CA GLU A 856 -4.94 -9.54 46.33
C GLU A 856 -3.92 -10.20 47.25
N LYS A 857 -4.40 -10.81 48.33
CA LYS A 857 -3.57 -11.59 49.25
C LYS A 857 -4.29 -12.89 49.61
N ASP A 858 -3.63 -14.02 49.40
CA ASP A 858 -4.15 -15.36 49.71
C ASP A 858 -5.52 -15.66 49.05
N GLY A 859 -5.80 -15.06 47.89
CA GLY A 859 -7.06 -15.20 47.15
C GLY A 859 -8.19 -14.25 47.60
N GLU A 860 -7.96 -13.40 48.60
CA GLU A 860 -8.92 -12.39 49.06
C GLU A 860 -8.56 -10.99 48.55
N LYS A 861 -9.57 -10.21 48.14
CA LYS A 861 -9.43 -8.80 47.76
C LYS A 861 -9.51 -7.90 49.00
N VAL A 862 -8.40 -7.24 49.31
CA VAL A 862 -8.32 -6.29 50.43
C VAL A 862 -8.32 -4.86 49.89
N PRO A 863 -9.31 -4.02 50.24
CA PRO A 863 -9.35 -2.63 49.80
C PRO A 863 -8.11 -1.85 50.23
N ILE A 864 -7.55 -1.06 49.31
CA ILE A 864 -6.39 -0.20 49.54
C ILE A 864 -6.58 1.16 48.87
N SER A 865 -6.02 2.20 49.48
CA SER A 865 -6.07 3.55 48.92
C SER A 865 -5.05 3.72 47.79
N ILE A 866 -5.50 4.17 46.63
CA ILE A 866 -4.61 4.51 45.49
C ILE A 866 -3.58 5.56 45.90
N ARG A 867 -3.98 6.58 46.68
CA ARG A 867 -3.07 7.65 47.15
C ARG A 867 -1.90 7.12 47.97
N SER A 868 -2.10 6.02 48.69
CA SER A 868 -1.04 5.41 49.52
C SER A 868 0.04 4.69 48.70
N GLN A 869 -0.23 4.46 47.41
CA GLN A 869 0.64 3.76 46.47
C GLN A 869 1.35 4.72 45.49
N LEU A 870 1.01 6.02 45.46
CA LEU A 870 1.65 6.98 44.55
C LEU A 870 3.08 7.35 45.00
N ARG A 871 3.96 7.66 44.04
CA ARG A 871 5.28 8.24 44.30
C ARG A 871 5.17 9.70 44.78
N ASP A 872 6.21 10.14 45.50
CA ASP A 872 6.32 11.53 45.93
C ASP A 872 6.19 12.48 44.72
N LYS A 873 5.39 13.54 44.88
CA LYS A 873 5.06 14.57 43.86
C LYS A 873 4.13 14.13 42.72
N LYS A 874 3.70 12.87 42.66
CA LYS A 874 2.65 12.45 41.71
C LYS A 874 1.27 12.68 42.34
N ILE A 875 0.32 13.17 41.55
CA ILE A 875 -1.05 13.42 41.99
C ILE A 875 -2.04 12.48 41.29
N LEU A 876 -3.18 12.24 41.93
CA LEU A 876 -4.16 11.25 41.47
C LEU A 876 -4.83 11.65 40.14
N SER A 877 -5.01 12.95 39.89
CA SER A 877 -5.55 13.47 38.63
C SER A 877 -4.68 13.04 37.45
N ASP A 878 -3.37 13.22 37.54
CA ASP A 878 -2.45 12.90 36.44
C ASP A 878 -2.45 11.39 36.14
N LEU A 879 -2.60 10.53 37.16
CA LEU A 879 -2.73 9.09 36.97
C LEU A 879 -4.05 8.74 36.27
N TYR A 880 -5.18 9.31 36.73
CA TYR A 880 -6.48 9.06 36.10
C TYR A 880 -6.50 9.59 34.67
N ASP A 881 -5.97 10.78 34.42
CA ASP A 881 -5.89 11.36 33.08
C ASP A 881 -4.99 10.53 32.18
N TYR A 882 -3.87 10.02 32.70
CA TYR A 882 -3.00 9.11 31.95
C TYR A 882 -3.71 7.81 31.54
N ILE A 883 -4.47 7.18 32.46
CA ILE A 883 -5.21 5.94 32.20
C ILE A 883 -6.38 6.19 31.24
N PHE A 884 -7.22 7.19 31.51
CA PHE A 884 -8.51 7.35 30.85
C PHE A 884 -8.49 8.26 29.62
N CYS A 885 -7.52 9.17 29.48
CA CYS A 885 -7.36 9.94 28.24
C CYS A 885 -6.61 9.15 27.14
N MET A 886 -6.15 7.93 27.44
CA MET A 886 -5.54 6.99 26.49
C MET A 886 -4.39 7.57 25.65
N LYS A 887 -3.61 8.50 26.21
CA LYS A 887 -2.47 9.14 25.53
C LYS A 887 -1.31 8.17 25.23
N TYR A 888 -1.41 6.94 25.72
CA TYR A 888 -0.48 5.84 25.47
C TYR A 888 -0.92 4.95 24.31
N LEU A 889 -2.05 5.23 23.66
CA LEU A 889 -2.47 4.56 22.44
C LEU A 889 -2.13 5.43 21.25
N ASP A 890 -1.59 4.81 20.22
CA ASP A 890 -1.25 5.46 18.96
C ASP A 890 -1.58 4.53 17.79
N ILE A 891 -1.84 5.09 16.61
CA ILE A 891 -2.07 4.29 15.41
C ILE A 891 -0.71 4.00 14.77
N ARG A 892 -0.36 2.71 14.64
CA ARG A 892 0.78 2.29 13.84
C ARG A 892 0.32 1.59 12.58
N TYR A 893 0.95 2.01 11.50
CA TYR A 893 0.80 1.43 10.17
C TYR A 893 2.02 0.56 9.92
N ASN A 894 1.77 -0.72 9.69
CA ASN A 894 2.80 -1.68 9.35
C ASN A 894 2.58 -2.12 7.91
N LEU A 895 3.57 -1.87 7.07
CA LEU A 895 3.69 -2.58 5.81
C LEU A 895 4.43 -3.89 6.08
N ARG A 896 3.80 -4.99 5.71
CA ARG A 896 4.37 -6.33 5.82
C ARG A 896 4.67 -6.91 4.45
N LEU A 897 5.83 -7.56 4.36
CA LEU A 897 6.24 -8.35 3.21
C LEU A 897 6.37 -9.81 3.66
N GLY A 898 5.49 -10.69 3.17
CA GLY A 898 5.46 -12.10 3.58
C GLY A 898 5.29 -12.27 5.09
N GLY A 899 4.46 -11.42 5.72
CA GLY A 899 4.18 -11.42 7.15
C GLY A 899 5.22 -10.73 8.05
N LYS A 900 6.30 -10.15 7.51
CA LYS A 900 7.32 -9.41 8.28
C LYS A 900 7.16 -7.90 8.15
N ASP A 901 7.21 -7.17 9.26
CA ASP A 901 7.18 -5.69 9.26
C ASP A 901 8.44 -5.10 8.59
N ILE A 902 8.35 -3.89 8.00
CA ILE A 902 9.50 -3.18 7.39
C ILE A 902 10.74 -3.17 8.30
N SER A 903 10.54 -2.94 9.60
CA SER A 903 11.64 -2.87 10.58
C SER A 903 12.39 -4.19 10.75
N GLN A 904 11.76 -5.31 10.40
CA GLN A 904 12.31 -6.67 10.47
C GLN A 904 12.88 -7.15 9.13
N LEU A 905 12.67 -6.39 8.04
CA LEU A 905 13.18 -6.73 6.73
C LEU A 905 14.70 -6.52 6.68
N SER A 906 15.38 -7.50 6.10
CA SER A 906 16.77 -7.35 5.70
C SER A 906 16.94 -6.24 4.65
N PRO A 907 18.13 -5.64 4.49
CA PRO A 907 18.39 -4.68 3.42
C PRO A 907 18.02 -5.21 2.02
N GLY A 908 18.21 -6.52 1.79
CA GLY A 908 17.76 -7.18 0.57
C GLY A 908 16.25 -7.14 0.40
N GLU A 909 15.49 -7.60 1.40
CA GLU A 909 14.03 -7.58 1.37
C GLU A 909 13.46 -6.15 1.20
N LYS A 910 14.05 -5.15 1.86
CA LYS A 910 13.71 -3.73 1.65
C LYS A 910 13.98 -3.28 0.21
N GLY A 911 15.09 -3.71 -0.38
CA GLY A 911 15.44 -3.41 -1.77
C GLY A 911 14.46 -4.03 -2.76
N ALA A 912 14.10 -5.31 -2.57
CA ALA A 912 13.07 -5.95 -3.39
C ALA A 912 11.72 -5.25 -3.26
N LEU A 913 11.32 -4.88 -2.04
CA LEU A 913 10.10 -4.14 -1.77
C LEU A 913 10.07 -2.83 -2.59
N LEU A 914 11.12 -2.01 -2.48
CA LEU A 914 11.23 -0.76 -3.23
C LEU A 914 11.09 -0.96 -4.74
N LEU A 915 11.78 -1.96 -5.28
CA LEU A 915 11.73 -2.28 -6.71
C LEU A 915 10.35 -2.75 -7.16
N VAL A 916 9.64 -3.52 -6.33
CA VAL A 916 8.26 -3.94 -6.60
C VAL A 916 7.35 -2.71 -6.69
N PHE A 917 7.48 -1.75 -5.78
CA PHE A 917 6.73 -0.49 -5.84
C PHE A 917 7.00 0.27 -7.14
N TYR A 918 8.27 0.47 -7.49
CA TYR A 918 8.59 1.16 -8.74
C TYR A 918 8.18 0.38 -9.99
N LEU A 919 8.25 -0.95 -10.02
CA LEU A 919 7.97 -1.74 -11.22
C LEU A 919 6.47 -1.95 -11.45
N LEU A 920 5.73 -2.25 -10.39
CA LEU A 920 4.32 -2.63 -10.46
C LEU A 920 3.36 -1.53 -10.09
N LEU A 921 3.67 -0.75 -9.05
CA LEU A 921 2.74 0.21 -8.49
C LEU A 921 2.86 1.53 -9.27
N ASP A 922 4.01 2.19 -9.26
CA ASP A 922 4.27 3.45 -9.98
C ASP A 922 3.44 3.62 -11.27
N THR A 923 2.54 4.61 -11.30
CA THR A 923 1.60 4.80 -12.41
C THR A 923 2.26 5.41 -13.66
N GLU A 924 3.50 5.90 -13.53
CA GLU A 924 4.21 6.52 -14.63
C GLU A 924 4.64 5.48 -15.68
N GLU A 925 4.33 5.81 -16.94
CA GLU A 925 4.72 5.00 -18.11
C GLU A 925 6.00 5.53 -18.77
N ILE A 926 6.68 6.50 -18.16
CA ILE A 926 8.01 6.95 -18.61
C ILE A 926 9.01 5.79 -18.47
N PRO A 927 10.13 5.79 -19.22
CA PRO A 927 11.15 4.76 -19.07
C PRO A 927 11.67 4.67 -17.63
N ILE A 928 12.09 3.49 -17.22
CA ILE A 928 12.77 3.26 -15.93
C ILE A 928 14.16 2.69 -16.17
N ILE A 929 15.15 3.20 -15.44
CA ILE A 929 16.54 2.73 -15.44
C ILE A 929 16.88 2.24 -14.03
N ILE A 930 17.32 0.99 -13.93
CA ILE A 930 17.65 0.35 -12.65
C ILE A 930 19.10 -0.14 -12.70
N ASP A 931 19.97 0.38 -11.83
CA ASP A 931 21.38 -0.03 -11.78
C ASP A 931 21.66 -1.06 -10.69
N GLN A 932 22.01 -2.28 -11.11
CA GLN A 932 22.40 -3.41 -10.27
C GLN A 932 21.45 -3.67 -9.09
N PRO A 933 20.13 -3.86 -9.36
CA PRO A 933 19.16 -4.16 -8.31
C PRO A 933 19.46 -5.44 -7.53
N GLU A 934 20.27 -6.34 -8.08
CA GLU A 934 20.63 -7.62 -7.48
C GLU A 934 21.65 -7.53 -6.32
N HIS A 935 22.33 -6.40 -6.10
CA HIS A 935 23.51 -6.38 -5.22
C HIS A 935 23.22 -6.81 -3.77
N ASN A 936 22.02 -6.52 -3.27
CA ASN A 936 21.56 -6.90 -1.92
C ASN A 936 20.62 -8.11 -1.93
N LEU A 937 20.39 -8.76 -3.08
CA LEU A 937 19.42 -9.84 -3.24
C LEU A 937 20.12 -11.15 -3.63
N ASP A 938 19.69 -12.26 -3.04
CA ASP A 938 20.09 -13.58 -3.51
C ASP A 938 19.37 -13.95 -4.82
N ASN A 939 19.91 -14.93 -5.55
CA ASN A 939 19.38 -15.32 -6.86
C ASN A 939 17.95 -15.88 -6.79
N GLU A 940 17.55 -16.54 -5.71
CA GLU A 940 16.19 -17.05 -5.55
C GLU A 940 15.22 -15.88 -5.39
N SER A 941 15.55 -14.92 -4.52
CA SER A 941 14.77 -13.70 -4.31
C SER A 941 14.64 -12.87 -5.60
N VAL A 942 15.70 -12.74 -6.40
CA VAL A 942 15.63 -12.07 -7.72
C VAL A 942 14.59 -12.74 -8.62
N VAL A 943 14.58 -14.08 -8.69
CA VAL A 943 13.64 -14.83 -9.54
C VAL A 943 12.21 -14.70 -9.03
N ARG A 944 12.00 -14.89 -7.73
CA ARG A 944 10.65 -14.89 -7.14
C ARG A 944 10.03 -13.50 -7.10
N LEU A 945 10.82 -12.46 -6.83
CA LEU A 945 10.30 -11.11 -6.56
C LEU A 945 10.38 -10.17 -7.76
N LEU A 946 11.43 -10.24 -8.60
CA LEU A 946 11.68 -9.20 -9.61
C LEU A 946 11.31 -9.61 -11.04
N VAL A 947 11.48 -10.87 -11.43
CA VAL A 947 11.33 -11.30 -12.83
C VAL A 947 9.94 -10.99 -13.38
N ASP A 948 8.89 -11.39 -12.66
CA ASP A 948 7.51 -11.14 -13.08
C ASP A 948 7.17 -9.65 -13.05
N CYS A 949 7.70 -8.91 -12.07
CA CYS A 949 7.55 -7.45 -11.98
C CYS A 949 8.15 -6.74 -13.19
N ILE A 950 9.36 -7.14 -13.61
CA ILE A 950 10.03 -6.60 -14.80
C ILE A 950 9.26 -6.96 -16.07
N ARG A 951 8.79 -8.21 -16.18
CA ARG A 951 8.00 -8.66 -17.34
C ARG A 951 6.67 -7.89 -17.49
N LYS A 952 6.01 -7.57 -16.37
CA LYS A 952 4.83 -6.70 -16.35
C LYS A 952 5.17 -5.24 -16.67
N ALA A 953 6.24 -4.70 -16.07
CA ALA A 953 6.68 -3.33 -16.33
C ALA A 953 7.05 -3.09 -17.80
N ARG A 954 7.77 -4.01 -18.46
CA ARG A 954 8.13 -3.85 -19.88
C ARG A 954 6.94 -3.85 -20.84
N ALA A 955 5.79 -4.39 -20.42
CA ALA A 955 4.58 -4.37 -21.24
C ALA A 955 4.02 -2.95 -21.39
N ARG A 956 4.15 -2.11 -20.35
CA ARG A 956 3.61 -0.74 -20.29
C ARG A 956 4.65 0.38 -20.49
N ARG A 957 5.94 0.12 -20.28
CA ARG A 957 7.00 1.14 -20.43
C ARG A 957 8.32 0.56 -20.94
N GLN A 958 9.29 1.42 -21.25
CA GLN A 958 10.65 1.01 -21.58
C GLN A 958 11.45 0.76 -20.30
N VAL A 959 12.17 -0.36 -20.23
CA VAL A 959 12.89 -0.76 -19.02
C VAL A 959 14.35 -0.98 -19.34
N PHE A 960 15.25 -0.27 -18.66
CA PHE A 960 16.69 -0.46 -18.72
C PHE A 960 17.18 -1.07 -17.42
N ILE A 961 17.89 -2.20 -17.51
CA ILE A 961 18.48 -2.85 -16.35
C ILE A 961 19.97 -3.00 -16.57
N VAL A 962 20.78 -2.35 -15.73
CA VAL A 962 22.20 -2.66 -15.65
C VAL A 962 22.36 -3.83 -14.70
N THR A 963 22.94 -4.93 -15.19
CA THR A 963 23.04 -6.14 -14.36
C THR A 963 24.25 -6.99 -14.73
N HIS A 964 24.67 -7.78 -13.76
CA HIS A 964 25.58 -8.92 -13.94
C HIS A 964 24.89 -10.25 -13.63
N ASN A 965 23.59 -10.24 -13.34
CA ASN A 965 22.80 -11.40 -13.02
C ASN A 965 22.12 -11.99 -14.28
N PRO A 966 22.38 -13.26 -14.65
CA PRO A 966 21.72 -13.89 -15.80
C PRO A 966 20.20 -13.98 -15.64
N ASN A 967 19.65 -13.98 -14.42
CA ASN A 967 18.20 -14.04 -14.23
C ASN A 967 17.49 -12.74 -14.69
N LEU A 968 18.15 -11.59 -14.56
CA LEU A 968 17.60 -10.29 -14.95
C LEU A 968 17.78 -9.98 -16.44
N ALA A 969 18.78 -10.58 -17.09
CA ALA A 969 19.06 -10.38 -18.51
C ALA A 969 18.51 -11.52 -19.39
N VAL A 970 18.82 -12.77 -19.04
CA VAL A 970 18.51 -13.96 -19.85
C VAL A 970 17.15 -14.54 -19.47
N TYR A 971 16.91 -14.81 -18.20
CA TYR A 971 15.64 -15.43 -17.77
C TYR A 971 14.44 -14.48 -17.85
N CYS A 972 14.65 -13.17 -17.65
CA CYS A 972 13.62 -12.15 -17.97
C CYS A 972 13.32 -12.02 -19.47
N ASP A 973 14.09 -12.71 -20.33
CA ASP A 973 13.98 -12.66 -21.79
C ASP A 973 14.14 -11.23 -22.34
N ALA A 974 15.30 -10.59 -22.08
CA ALA A 974 15.56 -9.23 -22.53
C ALA A 974 15.39 -9.10 -24.06
N ASP A 975 14.70 -8.04 -24.47
CA ASP A 975 14.45 -7.74 -25.88
C ASP A 975 15.72 -7.28 -26.57
N GLN A 976 16.61 -6.60 -25.84
CA GLN A 976 17.92 -6.17 -26.31
C GLN A 976 18.98 -6.34 -25.24
N LEU A 977 20.16 -6.82 -25.65
CA LEU A 977 21.36 -6.83 -24.83
C LEU A 977 22.33 -5.78 -25.33
N ILE A 978 22.79 -4.91 -24.43
CA ILE A 978 23.86 -3.94 -24.66
C ILE A 978 25.12 -4.44 -23.97
N CYS A 979 26.04 -4.98 -24.75
CA CYS A 979 27.30 -5.54 -24.30
C CYS A 979 28.38 -4.46 -24.22
N CYS A 980 28.74 -4.07 -23.00
CA CYS A 980 29.68 -2.99 -22.70
C CYS A 980 31.11 -3.52 -22.57
N SER A 981 32.04 -2.94 -23.33
CA SER A 981 33.47 -3.22 -23.22
C SER A 981 34.27 -1.92 -23.27
N ILE A 982 35.44 -1.92 -22.62
CA ILE A 982 36.35 -0.78 -22.62
C ILE A 982 37.74 -1.22 -23.11
N ASP A 983 38.25 -0.49 -24.09
CA ASP A 983 39.62 -0.63 -24.57
C ASP A 983 40.50 0.44 -23.93
N LYS A 984 41.22 0.05 -22.88
CA LYS A 984 42.09 0.97 -22.13
C LYS A 984 43.34 1.38 -22.93
N ALA A 985 43.75 0.60 -23.92
CA ALA A 985 44.91 0.92 -24.74
C ALA A 985 44.55 1.90 -25.88
N ASP A 986 43.31 1.83 -26.37
CA ASP A 986 42.75 2.74 -27.39
C ASP A 986 42.10 3.98 -26.74
N GLY A 987 42.87 4.72 -25.92
CA GLY A 987 42.40 5.97 -25.30
C GLY A 987 41.12 5.83 -24.47
N HIS A 988 40.98 4.72 -23.74
CA HIS A 988 39.79 4.40 -22.93
C HIS A 988 38.48 4.29 -23.74
N LYS A 989 38.56 3.94 -25.03
CA LYS A 989 37.38 3.82 -25.90
C LYS A 989 36.38 2.80 -25.36
N ILE A 990 35.16 3.24 -25.11
CA ILE A 990 34.05 2.39 -24.71
C ILE A 990 33.29 1.96 -25.97
N LYS A 991 33.01 0.66 -26.08
CA LYS A 991 32.27 0.06 -27.18
C LYS A 991 31.03 -0.64 -26.64
N TYR A 992 29.88 -0.30 -27.23
CA TYR A 992 28.59 -0.91 -26.94
C TYR A 992 28.18 -1.77 -28.15
N SER A 993 28.22 -3.10 -27.99
CA SER A 993 27.71 -4.01 -29.00
C SER A 993 26.26 -4.38 -28.65
N THR A 994 25.33 -4.15 -29.56
CA THR A 994 23.90 -4.35 -29.28
C THR A 994 23.27 -5.38 -30.20
N GLY A 995 22.28 -6.08 -29.68
CA GLY A 995 21.48 -7.02 -30.46
C GLY A 995 20.60 -7.89 -29.60
N ALA A 996 20.02 -8.91 -30.23
CA ALA A 996 19.08 -9.82 -29.61
C ALA A 996 19.80 -10.97 -28.89
N ILE A 997 19.13 -11.63 -27.94
CA ILE A 997 19.72 -12.76 -27.22
C ILE A 997 20.02 -13.96 -28.14
N GLU A 998 19.27 -14.09 -29.23
CA GLU A 998 19.47 -15.11 -30.26
C GLU A 998 20.62 -14.80 -31.24
N ASP A 999 21.18 -13.59 -31.22
CA ASP A 999 22.38 -13.28 -32.02
C ASP A 999 23.60 -13.99 -31.44
N TYR A 1000 24.36 -14.69 -32.29
CA TYR A 1000 25.48 -15.51 -31.84
C TYR A 1000 26.57 -14.72 -31.11
N LYS A 1001 26.93 -13.52 -31.60
CA LYS A 1001 28.01 -12.73 -31.01
C LYS A 1001 27.57 -12.14 -29.67
N ILE A 1002 26.33 -11.65 -29.61
CA ILE A 1002 25.72 -11.12 -28.39
C ILE A 1002 25.53 -12.22 -27.35
N ASN A 1003 24.98 -13.36 -27.74
CA ASN A 1003 24.79 -14.52 -26.88
C ASN A 1003 26.11 -15.01 -26.28
N ASN A 1004 27.13 -15.17 -27.12
CA ASN A 1004 28.45 -15.61 -26.67
C ASN A 1004 29.08 -14.60 -25.70
N PHE A 1005 28.94 -13.29 -25.95
CA PHE A 1005 29.39 -12.27 -25.00
C PHE A 1005 28.64 -12.37 -23.67
N ALA A 1006 27.31 -12.47 -23.71
CA ALA A 1006 26.46 -12.58 -22.53
C ALA A 1006 26.83 -13.82 -21.68
N VAL A 1007 27.00 -14.99 -22.31
CA VAL A 1007 27.43 -16.22 -21.60
C VAL A 1007 28.83 -16.06 -21.00
N ASN A 1008 29.76 -15.40 -21.70
CA ASN A 1008 31.11 -15.20 -21.17
C ASN A 1008 31.12 -14.25 -19.96
N VAL A 1009 30.26 -13.23 -19.95
CA VAL A 1009 30.21 -12.23 -18.88
C VAL A 1009 29.34 -12.66 -17.71
N LEU A 1010 28.12 -13.16 -17.97
CA LEU A 1010 27.13 -13.48 -16.94
C LEU A 1010 27.36 -14.88 -16.33
N GLU A 1011 27.87 -15.83 -17.12
CA GLU A 1011 28.02 -17.23 -16.72
C GLU A 1011 29.48 -17.71 -16.61
N GLY A 1012 30.45 -16.84 -16.92
CA GLY A 1012 31.87 -17.17 -16.83
C GLY A 1012 32.36 -18.19 -17.87
N THR A 1013 31.74 -18.19 -19.06
CA THR A 1013 31.97 -19.05 -20.26
C THR A 1013 31.06 -20.26 -20.42
N TYR A 1014 30.78 -20.62 -21.68
CA TYR A 1014 29.92 -21.75 -22.03
C TYR A 1014 30.42 -23.09 -21.48
N PRO A 1015 31.73 -23.46 -21.56
CA PRO A 1015 32.21 -24.71 -20.99
C PRO A 1015 32.00 -24.80 -19.47
N ALA A 1016 32.17 -23.68 -18.75
CA ALA A 1016 31.94 -23.63 -17.31
C ALA A 1016 30.45 -23.78 -16.98
N PHE A 1017 29.59 -23.04 -17.68
CA PHE A 1017 28.14 -23.15 -17.55
C PHE A 1017 27.63 -24.57 -17.83
N ASP A 1018 28.00 -25.15 -18.97
CA ASP A 1018 27.57 -26.49 -19.37
C ASP A 1018 28.09 -27.57 -18.40
N ASN A 1019 29.32 -27.42 -17.87
CA ASN A 1019 29.82 -28.30 -16.83
C ASN A 1019 28.98 -28.24 -15.55
N ARG A 1020 28.58 -27.04 -15.10
CA ARG A 1020 27.66 -26.86 -13.97
C ARG A 1020 26.30 -27.50 -14.28
N ARG A 1021 25.70 -27.17 -15.42
CA ARG A 1021 24.41 -27.72 -15.87
C ARG A 1021 24.38 -29.24 -15.85
N LYS A 1022 25.44 -29.90 -16.34
CA LYS A 1022 25.55 -31.37 -16.38
C LYS A 1022 25.70 -32.03 -15.00
N LYS A 1023 26.13 -31.28 -13.98
CA LYS A 1023 26.26 -31.77 -12.59
C LYS A 1023 24.96 -31.66 -11.80
N TRP A 1024 24.08 -30.73 -12.17
CA TRP A 1024 22.77 -30.60 -11.57
C TRP A 1024 21.84 -31.65 -12.15
N HIS A 1025 21.18 -32.41 -11.27
CA HIS A 1025 20.10 -33.28 -11.69
C HIS A 1025 18.83 -32.45 -11.86
N LYS A 1026 18.10 -32.69 -12.94
CA LYS A 1026 16.73 -32.17 -13.04
C LYS A 1026 15.98 -32.74 -11.83
N PRO A 1027 15.42 -31.91 -10.93
CA PRO A 1027 14.63 -32.44 -9.83
C PRO A 1027 13.55 -33.34 -10.43
N LEU A 1028 13.32 -34.49 -9.81
CA LEU A 1028 12.09 -35.24 -10.02
C LEU A 1028 10.99 -34.24 -9.64
N LEU A 1029 10.31 -33.67 -10.63
CA LEU A 1029 9.13 -32.87 -10.39
C LEU A 1029 8.25 -33.75 -9.49
N ALA A 1030 7.79 -33.23 -8.35
CA ALA A 1030 6.96 -33.97 -7.40
C ALA A 1030 5.61 -34.29 -8.06
N TYR A 1031 5.61 -35.29 -8.94
CA TYR A 1031 4.50 -35.77 -9.73
C TYR A 1031 4.50 -37.31 -9.79
N GLU A 1032 5.54 -37.97 -9.26
CA GLU A 1032 5.60 -39.43 -9.10
C GLU A 1032 5.34 -39.91 -7.66
N ALA A 1033 4.98 -39.02 -6.72
CA ALA A 1033 4.68 -39.38 -5.33
C ALA A 1033 3.23 -39.85 -5.08
N THR A 1034 2.55 -40.40 -6.10
CA THR A 1034 1.21 -41.02 -5.98
C THR A 1034 1.13 -42.44 -6.56
N ILE A 1035 2.26 -43.12 -6.78
CA ILE A 1035 2.28 -44.54 -7.20
C ILE A 1035 3.19 -45.42 -6.30
N GLU A 1036 3.33 -45.06 -5.02
CA GLU A 1036 3.80 -45.99 -3.99
C GLU A 1036 2.85 -45.95 -2.81
N GLU A 1037 1.70 -46.64 -2.92
CA GLU A 1037 0.96 -47.30 -1.83
C GLU A 1037 -0.39 -47.84 -2.36
N VAL A 1038 -0.33 -48.82 -3.28
CA VAL A 1038 -1.39 -49.84 -3.39
C VAL A 1038 -0.69 -51.19 -3.50
N GLY A 1039 -0.21 -51.64 -2.35
CA GLY A 1039 0.15 -53.03 -2.09
C GLY A 1039 -0.65 -53.51 -0.90
N ASP A 1040 -1.91 -53.89 -1.15
CA ASP A 1040 -2.59 -55.07 -0.61
C ASP A 1040 -3.97 -55.26 -1.27
#